data_AF-A0L580-F1
#
_entry.id   AF-A0L580-F1
#
_cell.length_a   1.000
_cell.length_b   1.000
_cell.length_c   1.000
_cell.angle_alpha   90.00
_cell.angle_beta   90.00
_cell.angle_gamma   90.00
#
_symmetry.space_group_name_H-M   'P 1'
#
loop_
_entity.id
_entity.type
_entity.pdbx_description
1 polymer ?
#
loop_
_entity_poly.entity_id
_entity_poly.type
_entity_poly.pdbx_seq_one_letter_code
_entity_poly.pdbx_strand_id
1 'polypeptide(L)'
;MTAVKQALWQRLLPKQPLLMEVGSATLHHTLLPHCHDAQLHQLLSDHKVWHTTLHGEPPFPLSPSNHCLYLCVDHQPDRARYPHTPPNSSLDDYCLNGGLSHIDYLQLGPGLDLQALLQGAQRLLQRRAIEWLHLPHLTAPLDESLAHLFERCGVHGYQIIQVAANGQLTRHQQPQSWLTEHPAEVMVLAPRHMGRLMPQEQHRFLLHQTLPQHGIQAQNVIHVGAHLGEAYPNYQQAGCGTVLFIEADPQTYSQLAQRFAHIPAVRCLQGILSDQPQPLTVHRASVRQSHTSSPVNAPIERHSPTETAATLPLNTTTLPALLEWHRIDIKGFNLLILDIKETALKVLRGAESLLGRFDAIIVEVSYRELYAGAPLIDEMDDWLEQRDFVRKAERSPYDINWGDALYVRRRRLSMPTFGKIGRFANQIFQYFALEIMAKQLDAVIETPPWAGNALYGIPSRGLTGPYGVVKDTTDRMAAQQMVPLIQQQPQRDCEIIGYFQPHSSLMRPWRELFLRLYRVQDEIRLPLDQAIETMIGPEATLVVLHLRRGDYGYGYFFVAPEAWYLAFLADIWPRLRNPVLYIASDDLPQVLPAFAHYQPKTAMDLRIGLQGIPYFSDFYVMSQAHLLAISNSSFSFAASMLNQKSRLFMRPDPALEKLIPYDPWNADVLLRDIHPHLLDPKHPSNQRIFDYFGYTPPSG
;
A
#
# COMPACT_ATOMS: atom_id res chain seq x y z
N MET A 1 7.26 -35.55 18.24
CA MET A 1 8.39 -34.60 18.42
C MET A 1 9.40 -35.21 19.38
N THR A 2 10.71 -34.96 19.20
CA THR A 2 11.73 -35.31 20.20
C THR A 2 11.59 -34.47 21.46
N ALA A 3 11.97 -34.99 22.63
CA ALA A 3 11.86 -34.29 23.91
C ALA A 3 12.56 -32.91 23.91
N VAL A 4 13.67 -32.78 23.18
CA VAL A 4 14.40 -31.50 23.02
C VAL A 4 13.57 -30.48 22.22
N LYS A 5 12.87 -30.90 21.15
CA LYS A 5 11.90 -30.05 20.47
C LYS A 5 10.76 -29.66 21.42
N GLN A 6 10.20 -30.60 22.17
CA GLN A 6 9.10 -30.31 23.08
C GLN A 6 9.48 -29.27 24.16
N ALA A 7 10.69 -29.36 24.71
CA ALA A 7 11.25 -28.37 25.65
C ALA A 7 11.56 -27.00 24.98
N LEU A 8 11.94 -27.00 23.70
CA LEU A 8 12.12 -25.79 22.92
C LEU A 8 10.78 -25.08 22.68
N TRP A 9 9.75 -25.80 22.24
CA TRP A 9 8.41 -25.26 22.04
C TRP A 9 7.77 -24.75 23.35
N GLN A 10 8.03 -25.40 24.50
CA GLN A 10 7.67 -24.89 25.83
C GLN A 10 8.46 -23.64 26.28
N ARG A 11 9.54 -23.26 25.58
CA ARG A 11 10.26 -21.98 25.75
C ARG A 11 9.83 -20.92 24.74
N LEU A 12 9.41 -21.34 23.54
CA LEU A 12 8.96 -20.46 22.45
C LEU A 12 7.55 -19.90 22.71
N LEU A 13 6.64 -20.72 23.22
CA LEU A 13 5.24 -20.36 23.45
C LEU A 13 5.03 -19.74 24.85
N PRO A 14 4.09 -18.78 25.01
CA PRO A 14 3.85 -18.11 26.29
C PRO A 14 3.38 -19.07 27.39
N LYS A 15 3.96 -18.92 28.59
CA LYS A 15 3.62 -19.75 29.75
C LYS A 15 2.33 -19.30 30.43
N GLN A 16 1.40 -20.25 30.56
CA GLN A 16 0.25 -20.31 31.50
C GLN A 16 -0.95 -19.38 31.25
N PRO A 17 -2.17 -19.95 31.20
CA PRO A 17 -3.29 -19.49 32.01
C PRO A 17 -3.20 -20.04 33.44
N LEU A 18 -3.83 -19.37 34.42
CA LEU A 18 -4.09 -19.97 35.72
C LEU A 18 -5.00 -21.20 35.55
N LEU A 19 -4.58 -22.35 36.10
CA LEU A 19 -5.47 -23.50 36.31
C LEU A 19 -6.40 -23.20 37.48
N MET A 20 -7.66 -22.87 37.18
CA MET A 20 -8.77 -23.15 38.08
C MET A 20 -9.35 -24.50 37.68
N GLU A 21 -9.26 -25.50 38.55
CA GLU A 21 -9.95 -26.77 38.36
C GLU A 21 -11.46 -26.54 38.44
N VAL A 22 -12.18 -26.86 37.36
CA VAL A 22 -13.62 -27.11 37.40
C VAL A 22 -13.88 -28.41 36.63
N GLY A 23 -14.55 -29.34 37.29
CA GLY A 23 -14.70 -30.71 36.83
C GLY A 23 -15.56 -30.88 35.58
N SER A 24 -15.48 -32.10 35.03
CA SER A 24 -16.20 -32.59 33.85
C SER A 24 -17.69 -32.22 33.78
N ALA A 25 -18.10 -31.57 32.70
CA ALA A 25 -19.49 -31.55 32.24
C ALA A 25 -19.58 -31.48 30.71
N THR A 26 -20.19 -32.49 30.10
CA THR A 26 -20.52 -32.59 28.68
C THR A 26 -21.67 -31.65 28.31
N LEU A 27 -21.65 -31.04 27.11
CA LEU A 27 -22.82 -30.33 26.56
C LEU A 27 -23.04 -30.67 25.06
N HIS A 28 -24.23 -31.19 24.76
CA HIS A 28 -24.77 -31.49 23.42
C HIS A 28 -25.95 -30.57 23.10
N HIS A 29 -26.25 -30.35 21.81
CA HIS A 29 -27.58 -30.20 21.14
C HIS A 29 -27.30 -29.97 19.62
N THR A 30 -27.88 -30.60 18.57
CA THR A 30 -29.26 -30.86 18.05
C THR A 30 -30.01 -29.61 17.54
N LEU A 31 -30.76 -29.61 16.41
CA LEU A 31 -31.28 -30.68 15.51
C LEU A 31 -31.69 -30.10 14.10
N LEU A 32 -31.72 -30.91 13.01
CA LEU A 32 -32.67 -30.96 11.85
C LEU A 32 -32.04 -31.28 10.43
N PRO A 33 -32.82 -31.71 9.39
CA PRO A 33 -32.30 -32.25 8.10
C PRO A 33 -32.99 -31.82 6.75
N HIS A 34 -32.49 -32.38 5.62
CA HIS A 34 -33.06 -32.55 4.26
C HIS A 34 -33.03 -31.40 3.21
N CYS A 35 -32.26 -31.62 2.12
CA CYS A 35 -32.66 -31.30 0.73
C CYS A 35 -31.90 -32.21 -0.26
N HIS A 36 -32.43 -32.44 -1.47
CA HIS A 36 -32.02 -33.56 -2.36
C HIS A 36 -30.89 -33.25 -3.37
N ASP A 37 -30.11 -34.29 -3.67
CA ASP A 37 -29.12 -34.36 -4.75
C ASP A 37 -29.73 -34.19 -6.16
N ALA A 38 -29.12 -33.30 -6.96
CA ALA A 38 -28.99 -33.41 -8.43
C ALA A 38 -28.26 -32.21 -9.05
N GLN A 39 -28.39 -31.00 -8.47
CA GLN A 39 -27.87 -29.76 -9.07
C GLN A 39 -26.50 -29.30 -8.55
N LEU A 40 -25.92 -29.98 -7.54
CA LEU A 40 -24.65 -29.56 -6.92
C LEU A 40 -23.41 -29.87 -7.78
N HIS A 41 -23.48 -30.89 -8.66
CA HIS A 41 -22.31 -31.40 -9.38
C HIS A 41 -21.82 -30.52 -10.55
N GLN A 42 -22.57 -29.47 -10.93
CA GLN A 42 -22.22 -28.58 -12.04
C GLN A 42 -21.75 -27.19 -11.59
N LEU A 43 -21.50 -27.01 -10.28
CA LEU A 43 -21.06 -25.76 -9.65
C LEU A 43 -19.68 -25.88 -8.96
N LEU A 44 -19.00 -27.02 -9.10
CA LEU A 44 -17.78 -27.39 -8.35
C LEU A 44 -16.53 -27.63 -9.21
N SER A 45 -16.50 -27.15 -10.46
CA SER A 45 -15.36 -27.38 -11.38
C SER A 45 -14.32 -26.25 -11.46
N ASP A 46 -14.57 -25.05 -10.91
CA ASP A 46 -13.71 -23.86 -11.18
C ASP A 46 -13.28 -23.03 -9.96
N HIS A 47 -13.58 -23.44 -8.71
CA HIS A 47 -13.31 -22.61 -7.53
C HIS A 47 -12.53 -23.34 -6.42
N LYS A 48 -11.39 -22.75 -6.03
CA LYS A 48 -10.59 -23.14 -4.86
C LYS A 48 -11.38 -22.81 -3.58
N VAL A 49 -12.06 -23.80 -3.01
CA VAL A 49 -12.75 -23.67 -1.72
C VAL A 49 -11.73 -23.82 -0.59
N TRP A 50 -11.60 -22.80 0.26
CA TRP A 50 -10.78 -22.86 1.47
C TRP A 50 -11.55 -23.58 2.59
N HIS A 51 -11.05 -24.74 3.02
CA HIS A 51 -11.59 -25.46 4.17
C HIS A 51 -10.83 -25.08 5.45
N THR A 52 -11.55 -24.51 6.43
CA THR A 52 -11.02 -24.24 7.77
C THR A 52 -11.25 -25.45 8.69
N THR A 53 -10.46 -26.50 8.52
CA THR A 53 -10.58 -27.72 9.32
C THR A 53 -9.89 -27.54 10.68
N LEU A 54 -10.66 -27.23 11.73
CA LEU A 54 -10.22 -27.30 13.13
C LEU A 54 -10.05 -28.78 13.58
N HIS A 55 -9.08 -29.47 13.00
CA HIS A 55 -8.73 -30.86 13.35
C HIS A 55 -7.23 -31.06 13.55
N GLY A 56 -6.92 -31.75 14.64
CA GLY A 56 -5.58 -31.93 15.18
C GLY A 56 -5.56 -31.48 16.64
N GLU A 57 -5.11 -32.34 17.55
CA GLU A 57 -4.71 -31.84 18.86
C GLU A 57 -3.50 -30.90 18.65
N PRO A 58 -3.54 -29.66 19.15
CA PRO A 58 -2.32 -28.87 19.28
C PRO A 58 -1.34 -29.69 20.14
N PRO A 59 -0.02 -29.66 19.85
CA PRO A 59 0.96 -30.44 20.63
C PRO A 59 1.10 -30.01 22.11
N PHE A 60 0.29 -29.04 22.56
CA PHE A 60 0.28 -28.43 23.89
C PHE A 60 -1.16 -27.98 24.24
N PRO A 61 -1.55 -27.94 25.53
CA PRO A 61 -2.86 -27.44 25.95
C PRO A 61 -3.01 -25.94 25.62
N LEU A 62 -4.07 -25.58 24.90
CA LEU A 62 -4.39 -24.19 24.56
C LEU A 62 -5.18 -23.50 25.68
N SER A 63 -4.89 -22.22 25.90
CA SER A 63 -5.76 -21.31 26.66
C SER A 63 -6.96 -20.90 25.79
N PRO A 64 -8.16 -20.64 26.35
CA PRO A 64 -9.31 -20.11 25.61
C PRO A 64 -9.06 -18.78 24.88
N SER A 65 -7.96 -18.10 25.19
CA SER A 65 -7.56 -16.79 24.65
C SER A 65 -6.50 -16.83 23.53
N ASN A 66 -6.07 -18.02 23.08
CA ASN A 66 -5.08 -18.16 22.01
C ASN A 66 -5.75 -18.39 20.65
N HIS A 67 -5.47 -17.55 19.66
CA HIS A 67 -5.97 -17.67 18.29
C HIS A 67 -5.03 -18.54 17.45
N CYS A 68 -5.26 -19.85 17.45
CA CYS A 68 -4.51 -20.80 16.64
C CYS A 68 -5.32 -21.22 15.40
N LEU A 69 -4.74 -21.02 14.21
CA LEU A 69 -5.34 -21.37 12.93
C LEU A 69 -4.50 -22.44 12.22
N TYR A 70 -5.17 -23.50 11.77
CA TYR A 70 -4.59 -24.59 11.00
C TYR A 70 -5.26 -24.58 9.63
N LEU A 71 -4.46 -24.50 8.57
CA LEU A 71 -4.94 -24.53 7.18
C LEU A 71 -4.32 -25.74 6.48
N CYS A 72 -5.11 -26.50 5.75
CA CYS A 72 -4.64 -27.61 4.90
C CYS A 72 -5.62 -27.82 3.73
N VAL A 73 -5.19 -28.55 2.70
CA VAL A 73 -6.11 -29.07 1.69
C VAL A 73 -6.64 -30.41 2.19
N ASP A 74 -7.94 -30.50 2.44
CA ASP A 74 -8.60 -31.75 2.77
C ASP A 74 -8.88 -32.56 1.49
N HIS A 75 -8.71 -33.88 1.56
CA HIS A 75 -8.99 -34.81 0.47
C HIS A 75 -10.31 -35.58 0.65
N GLN A 76 -11.11 -35.27 1.69
CA GLN A 76 -12.45 -35.85 1.87
C GLN A 76 -13.55 -34.75 1.96
N PRO A 77 -14.60 -34.77 1.11
CA PRO A 77 -15.60 -33.68 1.08
C PRO A 77 -16.63 -33.68 2.23
N ASP A 78 -16.58 -34.65 3.15
CA ASP A 78 -17.71 -35.00 4.00
C ASP A 78 -17.58 -34.48 5.44
N ARG A 79 -18.09 -33.26 5.69
CA ARG A 79 -18.89 -32.91 6.89
C ARG A 79 -19.32 -31.44 6.93
N ALA A 80 -20.64 -31.22 6.93
CA ALA A 80 -21.28 -29.91 7.05
C ALA A 80 -21.23 -29.33 8.50
N ARG A 81 -20.06 -28.86 8.95
CA ARG A 81 -19.90 -28.08 10.19
C ARG A 81 -18.76 -27.06 10.14
N TYR A 82 -18.81 -26.14 9.18
CA TYR A 82 -17.88 -25.00 9.13
C TYR A 82 -18.65 -23.70 8.88
N PRO A 83 -18.22 -22.56 9.46
CA PRO A 83 -18.77 -21.26 9.07
C PRO A 83 -18.55 -21.06 7.58
N HIS A 84 -19.57 -20.56 6.88
CA HIS A 84 -19.53 -20.41 5.42
C HIS A 84 -18.57 -19.28 5.01
N THR A 85 -17.30 -19.62 4.82
CA THR A 85 -16.31 -18.78 4.14
C THR A 85 -16.82 -18.48 2.73
N PRO A 86 -17.07 -17.21 2.33
CA PRO A 86 -17.53 -16.90 0.98
C PRO A 86 -16.53 -17.43 -0.06
N PRO A 87 -16.98 -18.02 -1.19
CA PRO A 87 -16.07 -18.43 -2.25
C PRO A 87 -15.25 -17.22 -2.71
N ASN A 88 -13.93 -17.38 -2.79
CA ASN A 88 -12.92 -16.36 -3.10
C ASN A 88 -12.65 -15.29 -2.01
N SER A 89 -13.06 -15.47 -0.76
CA SER A 89 -12.61 -14.58 0.34
C SER A 89 -11.15 -14.84 0.72
N SER A 90 -10.41 -13.76 1.05
CA SER A 90 -9.01 -13.82 1.47
C SER A 90 -8.84 -14.15 2.96
N LEU A 91 -7.61 -14.42 3.42
CA LEU A 91 -7.35 -14.63 4.85
C LEU A 91 -7.58 -13.34 5.65
N ASP A 92 -7.21 -12.18 5.10
CA ASP A 92 -7.51 -10.85 5.65
C ASP A 92 -9.04 -10.66 5.76
N ASP A 93 -9.83 -11.03 4.74
CA ASP A 93 -11.30 -10.95 4.78
C ASP A 93 -11.90 -11.91 5.81
N TYR A 94 -11.40 -13.15 5.89
CA TYR A 94 -11.84 -14.14 6.87
C TYR A 94 -11.62 -13.63 8.29
N CYS A 95 -10.41 -13.11 8.57
CA CYS A 95 -10.05 -12.53 9.85
C CYS A 95 -10.92 -11.30 10.17
N LEU A 96 -11.12 -10.40 9.21
CA LEU A 96 -11.96 -9.22 9.38
C LEU A 96 -13.42 -9.55 9.69
N ASN A 97 -14.03 -10.44 8.91
CA ASN A 97 -15.42 -10.84 9.11
C ASN A 97 -15.60 -11.67 10.39
N GLY A 98 -14.56 -12.38 10.83
CA GLY A 98 -14.53 -13.11 12.11
C GLY A 98 -14.20 -12.27 13.33
N GLY A 99 -13.88 -10.97 13.18
CA GLY A 99 -13.43 -10.11 14.29
C GLY A 99 -12.03 -10.47 14.84
N LEU A 100 -11.26 -11.26 14.10
CA LEU A 100 -9.91 -11.70 14.45
C LEU A 100 -8.89 -10.65 13.94
N SER A 101 -8.49 -9.71 14.79
CA SER A 101 -7.41 -8.78 14.45
C SER A 101 -6.04 -9.44 14.43
N HIS A 102 -5.88 -10.57 15.14
CA HIS A 102 -4.60 -11.19 15.46
C HIS A 102 -4.65 -12.73 15.40
N ILE A 103 -3.52 -13.36 15.07
CA ILE A 103 -3.31 -14.81 15.02
C ILE A 103 -2.02 -15.12 15.81
N ASP A 104 -2.18 -15.72 17.00
CA ASP A 104 -1.04 -16.18 17.80
C ASP A 104 -0.27 -17.31 17.08
N TYR A 105 -0.92 -18.20 16.33
CA TYR A 105 -0.22 -19.28 15.62
C TYR A 105 -0.93 -19.70 14.35
N LEU A 106 -0.22 -19.69 13.23
CA LEU A 106 -0.68 -20.13 11.91
C LEU A 106 0.17 -21.31 11.43
N GLN A 107 -0.44 -22.48 11.26
CA GLN A 107 0.24 -23.64 10.67
C GLN A 107 -0.31 -23.93 9.28
N LEU A 108 0.60 -24.05 8.31
CA LEU A 108 0.26 -24.37 6.93
C LEU A 108 0.58 -25.85 6.64
N GLY A 109 -0.45 -26.60 6.28
CA GLY A 109 -0.36 -27.99 5.86
C GLY A 109 0.04 -28.16 4.39
N PRO A 110 0.28 -29.40 3.95
CA PRO A 110 0.63 -29.70 2.57
C PRO A 110 -0.53 -29.37 1.60
N GLY A 111 -0.18 -29.16 0.32
CA GLY A 111 -1.13 -28.95 -0.77
C GLY A 111 -1.69 -27.52 -0.92
N LEU A 112 -1.43 -26.63 0.04
CA LEU A 112 -1.90 -25.24 -0.02
C LEU A 112 -1.21 -24.43 -1.13
N ASP A 113 -1.99 -23.60 -1.82
CA ASP A 113 -1.46 -22.51 -2.65
C ASP A 113 -0.96 -21.38 -1.75
N LEU A 114 0.32 -21.45 -1.38
CA LEU A 114 0.98 -20.48 -0.52
C LEU A 114 0.94 -19.07 -1.15
N GLN A 115 1.09 -18.96 -2.47
CA GLN A 115 1.08 -17.66 -3.15
C GLN A 115 -0.29 -16.98 -3.01
N ALA A 116 -1.39 -17.71 -3.29
CA ALA A 116 -2.74 -17.17 -3.15
C ALA A 116 -3.09 -16.82 -1.70
N LEU A 117 -2.72 -17.70 -0.73
CA LEU A 117 -2.95 -17.44 0.69
C LEU A 117 -2.30 -16.13 1.14
N LEU A 118 -1.06 -15.90 0.71
CA LEU A 118 -0.25 -14.75 1.12
C LEU A 118 -0.66 -13.47 0.39
N GLN A 119 -1.04 -13.56 -0.88
CA GLN A 119 -1.72 -12.47 -1.58
C GLN A 119 -3.01 -12.07 -0.86
N GLY A 120 -3.68 -13.01 -0.20
CA GLY A 120 -4.82 -12.78 0.66
C GLY A 120 -4.53 -12.49 2.14
N ALA A 121 -3.27 -12.30 2.55
CA ALA A 121 -2.87 -12.05 3.95
C ALA A 121 -1.98 -10.80 4.09
N GLN A 122 -2.20 -9.80 3.23
CA GLN A 122 -1.32 -8.62 3.14
C GLN A 122 -1.42 -7.74 4.38
N ARG A 123 -2.65 -7.50 4.87
CA ARG A 123 -2.89 -6.70 6.08
C ARG A 123 -2.29 -7.40 7.30
N LEU A 124 -2.57 -8.70 7.46
CA LEU A 124 -2.04 -9.49 8.57
C LEU A 124 -0.50 -9.49 8.62
N LEU A 125 0.16 -9.66 7.47
CA LEU A 125 1.62 -9.60 7.39
C LEU A 125 2.17 -8.18 7.61
N GLN A 126 1.55 -7.14 7.01
CA GLN A 126 1.95 -5.74 7.20
C GLN A 126 1.90 -5.33 8.67
N ARG A 127 0.85 -5.76 9.39
CA ARG A 127 0.65 -5.51 10.82
C ARG A 127 1.38 -6.49 11.73
N ARG A 128 2.16 -7.44 11.19
CA ARG A 128 2.79 -8.52 12.00
C ARG A 128 1.80 -9.19 12.95
N ALA A 129 0.57 -9.36 12.46
CA ALA A 129 -0.58 -9.87 13.19
C ALA A 129 -0.65 -11.40 13.15
N ILE A 130 0.19 -12.06 12.35
CA ILE A 130 0.53 -13.47 12.53
C ILE A 130 1.83 -13.50 13.35
N GLU A 131 1.81 -13.98 14.59
CA GLU A 131 3.05 -14.05 15.41
C GLU A 131 3.99 -15.17 14.93
N TRP A 132 3.42 -16.36 14.79
CA TRP A 132 4.14 -17.61 14.56
C TRP A 132 3.55 -18.30 13.32
N LEU A 133 4.24 -18.23 12.18
CA LEU A 133 3.90 -18.97 10.97
C LEU A 133 4.77 -20.23 10.87
N HIS A 134 4.18 -21.42 10.95
CA HIS A 134 4.88 -22.71 10.97
C HIS A 134 4.67 -23.51 9.68
N LEU A 135 5.79 -23.94 9.10
CA LEU A 135 5.89 -24.83 7.94
C LEU A 135 6.50 -26.18 8.40
N PRO A 136 5.69 -27.17 8.81
CA PRO A 136 6.19 -28.38 9.48
C PRO A 136 6.95 -29.33 8.55
N HIS A 137 6.64 -29.34 7.25
CA HIS A 137 7.11 -30.36 6.30
C HIS A 137 7.50 -29.78 4.93
N LEU A 138 8.59 -28.99 4.88
CA LEU A 138 9.23 -28.64 3.61
C LEU A 138 10.11 -29.81 3.14
N THR A 139 9.60 -30.59 2.19
CA THR A 139 10.24 -31.81 1.64
C THR A 139 10.68 -31.68 0.17
N ALA A 140 10.43 -30.53 -0.45
CA ALA A 140 10.79 -30.21 -1.82
C ALA A 140 11.89 -29.13 -1.85
N PRO A 141 12.69 -29.03 -2.93
CA PRO A 141 13.53 -27.85 -3.16
C PRO A 141 12.67 -26.59 -3.18
N LEU A 142 13.28 -25.46 -2.81
CA LEU A 142 12.61 -24.18 -2.66
C LEU A 142 11.97 -23.73 -3.98
N ASP A 143 10.65 -23.86 -4.09
CA ASP A 143 9.88 -23.40 -5.24
C ASP A 143 9.64 -21.89 -5.22
N GLU A 144 9.13 -21.36 -6.32
CA GLU A 144 8.87 -19.93 -6.49
C GLU A 144 7.85 -19.39 -5.46
N SER A 145 6.92 -20.22 -4.99
CA SER A 145 5.92 -19.82 -3.98
C SER A 145 6.54 -19.65 -2.60
N LEU A 146 7.48 -20.53 -2.21
CA LEU A 146 8.24 -20.44 -0.97
C LEU A 146 9.26 -19.30 -1.01
N ALA A 147 9.91 -19.07 -2.16
CA ALA A 147 10.75 -17.89 -2.37
C ALA A 147 9.96 -16.60 -2.09
N HIS A 148 8.80 -16.48 -2.71
CA HIS A 148 7.95 -15.30 -2.61
C HIS A 148 7.33 -15.14 -1.20
N LEU A 149 6.99 -16.24 -0.51
CA LEU A 149 6.61 -16.21 0.89
C LEU A 149 7.67 -15.54 1.74
N PHE A 150 8.90 -16.03 1.67
CA PHE A 150 9.98 -15.53 2.50
C PHE A 150 10.40 -14.10 2.13
N GLU A 151 10.36 -13.75 0.85
CA GLU A 151 10.55 -12.36 0.38
C GLU A 151 9.50 -11.43 1.01
N ARG A 152 8.20 -11.75 0.91
CA ARG A 152 7.12 -10.91 1.47
C ARG A 152 7.16 -10.83 2.99
N CYS A 153 7.44 -11.93 3.67
CA CYS A 153 7.66 -11.93 5.12
C CYS A 153 8.87 -11.03 5.49
N GLY A 154 9.98 -11.12 4.75
CA GLY A 154 11.16 -10.27 4.90
C GLY A 154 10.87 -8.77 4.73
N VAL A 155 10.05 -8.41 3.72
CA VAL A 155 9.58 -7.01 3.51
C VAL A 155 8.85 -6.45 4.73
N HIS A 156 8.15 -7.28 5.49
CA HIS A 156 7.46 -6.88 6.73
C HIS A 156 8.30 -7.11 8.01
N GLY A 157 9.57 -7.50 7.86
CA GLY A 157 10.53 -7.65 8.96
C GLY A 157 10.43 -8.97 9.74
N TYR A 158 9.65 -9.95 9.27
CA TYR A 158 9.62 -11.29 9.85
C TYR A 158 10.99 -11.96 9.77
N GLN A 159 11.28 -12.81 10.76
CA GLN A 159 12.53 -13.57 10.80
C GLN A 159 12.29 -15.05 10.50
N ILE A 160 13.11 -15.60 9.61
CA ILE A 160 13.05 -17.00 9.20
C ILE A 160 14.01 -17.79 10.08
N ILE A 161 13.45 -18.68 10.90
CA ILE A 161 14.17 -19.52 11.84
C ILE A 161 14.03 -20.98 11.40
N GLN A 162 15.18 -21.63 11.21
CA GLN A 162 15.26 -23.08 11.04
C GLN A 162 15.31 -23.74 12.41
N VAL A 163 14.50 -24.78 12.62
CA VAL A 163 14.52 -25.63 13.81
C VAL A 163 15.13 -26.98 13.48
N ALA A 164 16.37 -27.18 13.88
CA ALA A 164 17.07 -28.44 13.69
C ALA A 164 16.48 -29.57 14.58
N ALA A 165 16.76 -30.83 14.23
CA ALA A 165 16.24 -32.00 14.95
C ALA A 165 16.67 -32.08 16.43
N ASN A 166 17.83 -31.49 16.75
CA ASN A 166 18.39 -31.32 18.09
C ASN A 166 17.84 -30.08 18.83
N GLY A 167 16.87 -29.36 18.28
CA GLY A 167 16.30 -28.13 18.85
C GLY A 167 17.17 -26.88 18.71
N GLN A 168 18.27 -26.93 17.96
CA GLN A 168 19.07 -25.74 17.65
C GLN A 168 18.28 -24.81 16.72
N LEU A 169 18.23 -23.52 17.08
CA LEU A 169 17.62 -22.46 16.27
C LEU A 169 18.70 -21.77 15.44
N THR A 170 18.50 -21.67 14.13
CA THR A 170 19.36 -20.91 13.23
C THR A 170 18.55 -19.85 12.50
N ARG A 171 18.94 -18.59 12.62
CA ARG A 171 18.35 -17.47 11.86
C ARG A 171 18.99 -17.37 10.50
N HIS A 172 18.17 -17.23 9.46
CA HIS A 172 18.63 -17.09 8.08
C HIS A 172 18.17 -15.77 7.48
N GLN A 173 19.10 -15.01 6.90
CA GLN A 173 18.77 -13.78 6.15
C GLN A 173 18.36 -14.06 4.70
N GLN A 174 18.83 -15.17 4.13
CA GLN A 174 18.44 -15.65 2.81
C GLN A 174 18.08 -17.15 2.92
N PRO A 175 16.83 -17.56 2.63
CA PRO A 175 16.38 -18.95 2.79
C PRO A 175 16.90 -19.89 1.69
N GLN A 176 17.34 -19.33 0.55
CA GLN A 176 17.69 -20.07 -0.66
C GLN A 176 18.93 -20.98 -0.54
N SER A 177 19.83 -20.73 0.41
CA SER A 177 21.15 -21.39 0.47
C SER A 177 21.21 -22.69 1.27
N TRP A 178 20.16 -23.05 2.03
CA TRP A 178 20.21 -24.18 2.98
C TRP A 178 19.00 -25.11 2.95
N LEU A 179 17.87 -24.69 2.34
CA LEU A 179 16.65 -25.52 2.27
C LEU A 179 16.80 -26.75 1.36
N THR A 180 17.90 -26.86 0.62
CA THR A 180 18.23 -27.99 -0.26
C THR A 180 18.95 -29.15 0.43
N GLU A 181 19.52 -28.96 1.62
CA GLU A 181 20.45 -29.95 2.20
C GLU A 181 19.81 -30.91 3.20
N HIS A 182 18.82 -30.47 3.99
CA HIS A 182 18.17 -31.29 5.03
C HIS A 182 16.70 -30.90 5.23
N PRO A 183 15.76 -31.86 5.41
CA PRO A 183 14.40 -31.56 5.82
C PRO A 183 14.39 -30.99 7.24
N ALA A 184 13.97 -29.74 7.39
CA ALA A 184 13.90 -29.02 8.66
C ALA A 184 12.54 -28.34 8.84
N GLU A 185 12.09 -28.22 10.09
CA GLU A 185 10.93 -27.39 10.43
C GLU A 185 11.32 -25.92 10.29
N VAL A 186 10.48 -25.14 9.60
CA VAL A 186 10.73 -23.71 9.38
C VAL A 186 9.64 -22.89 10.06
N MET A 187 10.08 -21.87 10.80
CA MET A 187 9.23 -20.95 11.54
C MET A 187 9.52 -19.53 11.08
N VAL A 188 8.47 -18.80 10.72
CA VAL A 188 8.53 -17.41 10.31
C VAL A 188 7.90 -16.57 11.41
N LEU A 189 8.70 -15.74 12.06
CA LEU A 189 8.38 -15.12 13.35
C LEU A 189 8.23 -13.61 13.25
N ALA A 190 7.22 -13.05 13.92
CA ALA A 190 7.11 -11.62 14.11
C ALA A 190 8.36 -11.08 14.85
N PRO A 191 8.95 -9.94 14.43
CA PRO A 191 10.23 -9.45 14.95
C PRO A 191 10.23 -9.22 16.46
N ARG A 192 9.08 -8.95 17.09
CA ARG A 192 8.98 -8.78 18.55
C ARG A 192 9.51 -9.95 19.39
N HIS A 193 9.44 -11.18 18.89
CA HIS A 193 9.92 -12.34 19.64
C HIS A 193 11.45 -12.47 19.66
N MET A 194 12.16 -11.80 18.74
CA MET A 194 13.58 -12.05 18.50
C MET A 194 14.49 -11.74 19.69
N GLY A 195 14.23 -10.66 20.43
CA GLY A 195 15.04 -10.30 21.62
C GLY A 195 15.04 -11.37 22.71
N ARG A 196 14.00 -12.23 22.76
CA ARG A 196 13.90 -13.37 23.69
C ARG A 196 14.60 -14.62 23.15
N LEU A 197 14.58 -14.84 21.83
CA LEU A 197 15.19 -16.01 21.19
C LEU A 197 16.69 -15.83 20.95
N MET A 198 17.14 -14.58 20.79
CA MET A 198 18.52 -14.19 20.55
C MET A 198 18.91 -13.05 21.51
N PRO A 199 19.28 -13.35 22.77
CA PRO A 199 19.57 -12.34 23.80
C PRO A 199 20.76 -11.40 23.52
N GLN A 200 21.44 -11.56 22.39
CA GLN A 200 22.45 -10.62 21.90
C GLN A 200 21.85 -9.44 21.13
N GLU A 201 20.54 -9.45 20.83
CA GLU A 201 19.87 -8.33 20.19
C GLU A 201 19.63 -7.15 21.16
N GLN A 202 19.78 -5.94 20.64
CA GLN A 202 19.68 -4.71 21.42
C GLN A 202 18.26 -4.42 21.89
N HIS A 203 18.12 -4.00 23.15
CA HIS A 203 16.81 -3.79 23.77
C HIS A 203 16.03 -2.60 23.20
N ARG A 204 16.68 -1.49 22.82
CA ARG A 204 16.01 -0.28 22.31
C ARG A 204 16.38 -0.01 20.84
N PHE A 205 15.56 0.77 20.13
CA PHE A 205 15.89 1.26 18.79
C PHE A 205 17.12 2.17 18.81
N LEU A 206 18.17 1.82 18.05
CA LEU A 206 19.26 2.74 17.73
C LEU A 206 18.81 3.68 16.60
N LEU A 207 18.44 4.90 16.95
CA LEU A 207 17.76 5.80 16.02
C LEU A 207 18.63 6.20 14.83
N HIS A 208 19.95 6.28 15.02
CA HIS A 208 20.94 6.50 13.96
C HIS A 208 21.01 5.35 12.92
N GLN A 209 20.40 4.19 13.20
CA GLN A 209 20.31 3.05 12.29
C GLN A 209 18.89 2.83 11.80
N THR A 210 17.91 2.81 12.72
CA THR A 210 16.51 2.49 12.42
C THR A 210 15.81 3.59 11.61
N LEU A 211 16.14 4.87 11.84
CA LEU A 211 15.49 5.96 11.09
C LEU A 211 15.97 6.01 9.62
N PRO A 212 17.29 5.95 9.30
CA PRO A 212 17.74 5.88 7.91
C PRO A 212 17.24 4.66 7.13
N GLN A 213 17.08 3.50 7.79
CA GLN A 213 16.49 2.29 7.20
C GLN A 213 15.06 2.48 6.66
N HIS A 214 14.35 3.51 7.11
CA HIS A 214 13.00 3.87 6.66
C HIS A 214 12.94 5.24 5.94
N GLY A 215 14.10 5.75 5.51
CA GLY A 215 14.22 7.03 4.81
C GLY A 215 13.85 8.22 5.67
N ILE A 216 14.20 8.18 6.96
CA ILE A 216 13.97 9.26 7.94
C ILE A 216 15.32 9.82 8.38
N GLN A 217 15.53 11.12 8.13
CA GLN A 217 16.61 11.88 8.74
C GLN A 217 16.07 12.55 10.00
N ALA A 218 16.68 12.28 11.14
CA ALA A 218 16.33 12.95 12.39
C ALA A 218 16.72 14.45 12.31
N GLN A 219 15.79 15.34 12.67
CA GLN A 219 16.07 16.79 12.74
C GLN A 219 15.94 17.28 14.18
N ASN A 220 14.74 17.22 14.75
CA ASN A 220 14.47 17.60 16.14
C ASN A 220 13.37 16.69 16.70
N VAL A 221 13.41 16.42 18.00
CA VAL A 221 12.56 15.40 18.66
C VAL A 221 11.79 15.96 19.85
N ILE A 222 10.50 15.62 19.93
CA ILE A 222 9.68 15.79 21.13
C ILE A 222 9.58 14.43 21.82
N HIS A 223 9.93 14.34 23.09
CA HIS A 223 9.83 13.13 23.91
C HIS A 223 8.96 13.41 25.14
N VAL A 224 7.81 12.74 25.20
CA VAL A 224 6.84 12.73 26.31
C VAL A 224 7.07 11.50 27.17
N GLY A 225 7.15 11.66 28.49
CA GLY A 225 7.57 10.58 29.42
C GLY A 225 9.08 10.57 29.65
N ALA A 226 9.72 11.74 29.58
CA ALA A 226 11.16 11.88 29.49
C ALA A 226 11.98 11.34 30.68
N HIS A 227 11.35 11.15 31.85
CA HIS A 227 12.00 10.76 33.10
C HIS A 227 13.24 11.62 33.42
N LEU A 228 14.44 11.04 33.49
CA LEU A 228 15.69 11.76 33.74
C LEU A 228 16.49 12.01 32.45
N GLY A 229 15.86 11.83 31.28
CA GLY A 229 16.41 12.08 29.95
C GLY A 229 17.45 11.05 29.51
N GLU A 230 17.34 9.80 29.98
CA GLU A 230 18.24 8.69 29.67
C GLU A 230 18.36 8.40 28.16
N ALA A 231 17.35 8.75 27.38
CA ALA A 231 17.35 8.61 25.92
C ALA A 231 18.21 9.65 25.18
N TYR A 232 18.67 10.72 25.83
CA TYR A 232 19.40 11.82 25.19
C TYR A 232 20.60 11.39 24.30
N PRO A 233 21.48 10.45 24.72
CA PRO A 233 22.60 10.02 23.89
C PRO A 233 22.17 9.38 22.55
N ASN A 234 21.01 8.74 22.50
CA ASN A 234 20.46 8.15 21.28
C ASN A 234 20.04 9.24 20.27
N TYR A 235 19.52 10.37 20.75
CA TYR A 235 19.18 11.53 19.92
C TYR A 235 20.42 12.25 19.41
N GLN A 236 21.45 12.40 20.25
CA GLN A 236 22.74 12.95 19.82
C GLN A 236 23.38 12.09 18.72
N GLN A 237 23.40 10.76 18.89
CA GLN A 237 23.90 9.83 17.88
C GLN A 237 23.08 9.86 16.58
N ALA A 238 21.77 10.07 16.66
CA ALA A 238 20.89 10.22 15.50
C ALA A 238 21.05 11.56 14.77
N GLY A 239 21.76 12.54 15.35
CA GLY A 239 21.96 13.86 14.78
C GLY A 239 20.83 14.86 15.07
N CYS A 240 19.98 14.62 16.08
CA CYS A 240 18.96 15.59 16.49
C CYS A 240 19.61 16.91 16.96
N GLY A 241 19.24 18.03 16.33
CA GLY A 241 19.71 19.37 16.70
C GLY A 241 19.08 19.91 17.97
N THR A 242 17.78 19.69 18.17
CA THR A 242 17.01 20.10 19.36
C THR A 242 16.23 18.92 19.93
N VAL A 243 16.22 18.83 21.26
CA VAL A 243 15.44 17.85 22.03
C VAL A 243 14.49 18.59 22.96
N LEU A 244 13.19 18.34 22.82
CA LEU A 244 12.17 18.82 23.75
C LEU A 244 11.71 17.65 24.62
N PHE A 245 12.10 17.67 25.88
CA PHE A 245 11.62 16.72 26.88
C PHE A 245 10.38 17.26 27.60
N ILE A 246 9.37 16.41 27.78
CA ILE A 246 8.14 16.70 28.53
C ILE A 246 7.99 15.62 29.61
N GLU A 247 7.91 16.06 30.87
CA GLU A 247 7.81 15.21 32.06
C GLU A 247 6.58 15.60 32.89
N ALA A 248 5.88 14.60 33.44
CA ALA A 248 4.65 14.79 34.19
C ALA A 248 4.90 15.07 35.69
N ASP A 249 5.80 14.30 36.33
CA ASP A 249 6.07 14.44 37.76
C ASP A 249 6.93 15.68 38.06
N PRO A 250 6.48 16.62 38.91
CA PRO A 250 7.22 17.84 39.20
C PRO A 250 8.62 17.62 39.81
N GLN A 251 8.83 16.53 40.56
CA GLN A 251 10.11 16.23 41.20
C GLN A 251 11.10 15.61 40.21
N THR A 252 10.63 14.72 39.33
CA THR A 252 11.42 14.19 38.21
C THR A 252 11.77 15.30 37.22
N TYR A 253 10.79 16.13 36.84
CA TYR A 253 10.99 17.32 36.00
C TYR A 253 12.07 18.26 36.53
N SER A 254 12.09 18.54 37.84
CA SER A 254 13.10 19.41 38.45
C SER A 254 14.53 18.85 38.27
N GLN A 255 14.71 17.54 38.47
CA GLN A 255 16.00 16.86 38.26
C GLN A 255 16.41 16.84 36.78
N LEU A 256 15.46 16.57 35.89
CA LEU A 256 15.62 16.60 34.44
C LEU A 256 16.07 18.00 33.96
N ALA A 257 15.36 19.05 34.38
CA ALA A 257 15.69 20.42 34.05
C ALA A 257 17.08 20.82 34.58
N GLN A 258 17.42 20.45 35.82
CA GLN A 258 18.75 20.68 36.38
C GLN A 258 19.86 19.96 35.58
N ARG A 259 19.62 18.70 35.18
CA ARG A 259 20.55 17.89 34.38
C ARG A 259 20.88 18.56 33.04
N PHE A 260 19.88 19.14 32.38
CA PHE A 260 20.03 19.69 31.02
C PHE A 260 20.18 21.22 30.95
N ALA A 261 20.15 21.94 32.08
CA ALA A 261 20.23 23.40 32.14
C ALA A 261 21.45 24.03 31.42
N HIS A 262 22.53 23.27 31.24
CA HIS A 262 23.76 23.72 30.58
C HIS A 262 23.86 23.30 29.10
N ILE A 263 22.82 22.69 28.52
CA ILE A 263 22.80 22.19 27.14
C ILE A 263 21.74 22.97 26.33
N PRO A 264 22.11 24.02 25.57
CA PRO A 264 21.15 24.89 24.85
C PRO A 264 20.26 24.16 23.83
N ALA A 265 20.71 23.00 23.34
CA ALA A 265 19.97 22.12 22.44
C ALA A 265 18.82 21.36 23.13
N VAL A 266 18.74 21.37 24.46
CA VAL A 266 17.72 20.65 25.22
C VAL A 266 16.79 21.65 25.92
N ARG A 267 15.48 21.43 25.77
CA ARG A 267 14.46 22.12 26.54
C ARG A 267 13.64 21.10 27.33
N CYS A 268 13.37 21.40 28.59
CA CYS A 268 12.56 20.56 29.46
C CYS A 268 11.30 21.34 29.85
N LEU A 269 10.13 20.73 29.66
CA LEU A 269 8.85 21.26 30.09
C LEU A 269 8.19 20.30 31.09
N GLN A 270 7.40 20.85 32.01
CA GLN A 270 6.53 20.07 32.87
C GLN A 270 5.11 20.05 32.26
N GLY A 271 4.48 18.89 32.15
CA GLY A 271 3.09 18.82 31.70
C GLY A 271 2.53 17.41 31.62
N ILE A 272 1.27 17.24 32.00
CA ILE A 272 0.50 16.01 31.73
C ILE A 272 -0.24 16.20 30.42
N LEU A 273 0.07 15.37 29.42
CA LEU A 273 -0.61 15.43 28.13
C LEU A 273 -1.84 14.51 28.09
N SER A 274 -2.89 14.95 27.40
CA SER A 274 -4.09 14.17 27.06
C SER A 274 -4.70 14.69 25.75
N ASP A 275 -5.82 14.10 25.37
CA ASP A 275 -6.74 14.54 24.33
C ASP A 275 -7.38 15.92 24.59
N GLN A 276 -7.58 16.29 25.85
CA GLN A 276 -8.18 17.57 26.25
C GLN A 276 -7.63 18.10 27.60
N PRO A 277 -7.71 19.41 27.87
CA PRO A 277 -7.38 19.97 29.18
C PRO A 277 -8.49 19.71 30.20
N GLN A 278 -8.15 19.09 31.34
CA GLN A 278 -9.08 18.78 32.43
C GLN A 278 -8.34 18.63 33.78
N PRO A 279 -8.98 18.92 34.93
CA PRO A 279 -8.43 18.59 36.24
C PRO A 279 -8.29 17.08 36.43
N LEU A 280 -7.18 16.65 37.02
CA LEU A 280 -6.84 15.26 37.26
C LEU A 280 -6.22 15.09 38.66
N THR A 281 -6.88 14.27 39.49
CA THR A 281 -6.30 13.82 40.77
C THR A 281 -5.50 12.55 40.50
N VAL A 282 -4.17 12.64 40.56
CA VAL A 282 -3.27 11.50 40.35
C VAL A 282 -2.57 11.09 41.65
N HIS A 283 -2.47 9.78 41.88
CA HIS A 283 -1.61 9.22 42.91
C HIS A 283 -0.15 9.28 42.44
N ARG A 284 0.74 9.87 43.24
CA ARG A 284 2.16 10.07 42.86
C ARG A 284 2.92 8.77 42.58
N ALA A 285 2.50 7.66 43.18
CA ALA A 285 3.03 6.33 42.88
C ALA A 285 2.68 5.89 41.44
N SER A 286 1.45 6.12 41.00
CA SER A 286 0.99 5.80 39.64
C SER A 286 1.70 6.63 38.57
N VAL A 287 1.93 7.92 38.82
CA VAL A 287 2.72 8.79 37.92
C VAL A 287 4.17 8.29 37.78
N ARG A 288 4.74 7.68 38.82
CA ARG A 288 6.08 7.06 38.70
C ARG A 288 6.03 5.71 37.97
N GLN A 289 5.03 4.89 38.23
CA GLN A 289 4.93 3.54 37.67
C GLN A 289 4.61 3.52 36.17
N SER A 290 3.87 4.51 35.65
CA SER A 290 3.65 4.68 34.19
C SER A 290 4.94 4.95 33.39
N HIS A 291 6.07 5.19 34.07
CA HIS A 291 7.37 5.51 33.45
C HIS A 291 8.53 4.61 33.92
N THR A 292 8.28 3.57 34.74
CA THR A 292 9.35 2.65 35.17
C THR A 292 9.56 1.48 34.20
N SER A 293 10.53 1.60 33.29
CA SER A 293 11.01 0.51 32.44
C SER A 293 11.91 -0.51 33.18
N SER A 294 11.61 -0.82 34.44
CA SER A 294 12.50 -1.58 35.34
C SER A 294 12.15 -3.09 35.35
N PRO A 295 13.12 -4.01 35.24
CA PRO A 295 12.88 -5.44 34.98
C PRO A 295 12.51 -6.26 36.24
N VAL A 296 11.82 -5.67 37.20
CA VAL A 296 11.44 -6.38 38.43
C VAL A 296 10.17 -7.19 38.19
N ASN A 297 10.33 -8.52 38.16
CA ASN A 297 9.25 -9.50 38.26
C ASN A 297 8.54 -9.36 39.62
N ALA A 298 7.67 -8.37 39.77
CA ALA A 298 6.62 -8.40 40.77
C ALA A 298 5.43 -9.20 40.20
N PRO A 299 4.86 -10.18 40.92
CA PRO A 299 3.62 -10.82 40.51
C PRO A 299 2.51 -9.79 40.28
N ILE A 300 1.52 -10.15 39.47
CA ILE A 300 0.31 -9.35 39.23
C ILE A 300 -0.56 -9.38 40.50
N GLU A 301 -0.14 -8.65 41.52
CA GLU A 301 -0.97 -8.33 42.67
C GLU A 301 -1.76 -7.07 42.34
N ARG A 302 -3.09 -7.19 42.30
CA ARG A 302 -4.00 -6.05 42.41
C ARG A 302 -3.66 -5.33 43.71
N HIS A 303 -2.87 -4.27 43.62
CA HIS A 303 -2.48 -3.50 44.79
C HIS A 303 -3.73 -2.81 45.35
N SER A 304 -4.26 -3.37 46.44
CA SER A 304 -5.12 -2.62 47.35
C SER A 304 -4.45 -1.29 47.65
N PRO A 305 -5.18 -0.16 47.60
CA PRO A 305 -4.58 1.16 47.76
C PRO A 305 -3.93 1.26 49.14
N THR A 306 -2.60 1.27 49.19
CA THR A 306 -1.85 1.54 50.42
C THR A 306 -1.98 3.02 50.72
N GLU A 307 -2.52 3.33 51.91
CA GLU A 307 -3.18 4.60 52.26
C GLU A 307 -2.24 5.82 52.41
N THR A 308 -1.03 5.79 51.85
CA THR A 308 0.00 6.83 52.02
C THR A 308 0.58 7.38 50.71
N ALA A 309 0.03 7.01 49.54
CA ALA A 309 0.37 7.61 48.26
C ALA A 309 -0.23 9.02 48.11
N ALA A 310 0.55 10.05 48.43
CA ALA A 310 0.15 11.45 48.30
C ALA A 310 -0.42 11.76 46.90
N THR A 311 -1.67 12.25 46.88
CA THR A 311 -2.33 12.72 45.65
C THR A 311 -1.81 14.11 45.27
N LEU A 312 -1.76 14.39 43.97
CA LEU A 312 -1.45 15.70 43.42
C LEU A 312 -2.63 16.16 42.54
N PRO A 313 -3.24 17.33 42.82
CA PRO A 313 -4.15 17.96 41.89
C PRO A 313 -3.33 18.57 40.75
N LEU A 314 -3.41 17.97 39.58
CA LEU A 314 -2.72 18.42 38.37
C LEU A 314 -3.75 18.64 37.26
N ASN A 315 -3.41 19.41 36.25
CA ASN A 315 -4.26 19.59 35.07
C ASN A 315 -3.61 18.91 33.88
N THR A 316 -4.40 18.17 33.10
CA THR A 316 -3.97 17.76 31.76
C THR A 316 -3.99 18.97 30.82
N THR A 317 -3.27 18.85 29.71
CA THR A 317 -3.32 19.78 28.57
C THR A 317 -3.09 18.98 27.28
N THR A 318 -3.22 19.62 26.12
CA THR A 318 -2.87 19.01 24.83
C THR A 318 -1.45 19.41 24.42
N LEU A 319 -0.79 18.62 23.57
CA LEU A 319 0.55 18.98 23.07
C LEU A 319 0.58 20.36 22.37
N PRO A 320 -0.38 20.73 21.48
CA PRO A 320 -0.45 22.07 20.90
C PRO A 320 -0.50 23.18 21.95
N ALA A 321 -1.37 23.04 22.97
CA ALA A 321 -1.55 24.06 24.00
C ALA A 321 -0.31 24.22 24.90
N LEU A 322 0.41 23.12 25.20
CA LEU A 322 1.67 23.18 25.95
C LEU A 322 2.76 23.90 25.13
N LEU A 323 2.89 23.59 23.84
CA LEU A 323 3.85 24.24 22.95
C LEU A 323 3.55 25.74 22.80
N GLU A 324 2.27 26.11 22.67
CA GLU A 324 1.82 27.50 22.57
C GLU A 324 2.13 28.30 23.85
N TRP A 325 1.79 27.77 25.03
CA TRP A 325 2.08 28.41 26.32
C TRP A 325 3.59 28.67 26.47
N HIS A 326 4.43 27.68 26.17
CA HIS A 326 5.87 27.82 26.25
C HIS A 326 6.53 28.49 25.02
N ARG A 327 5.73 28.98 24.06
CA ARG A 327 6.17 29.64 22.82
C ARG A 327 7.22 28.83 22.05
N ILE A 328 7.01 27.52 21.97
CA ILE A 328 7.85 26.59 21.21
C ILE A 328 7.35 26.55 19.76
N ASP A 329 8.17 27.00 18.82
CA ASP A 329 7.93 26.72 17.40
C ASP A 329 8.17 25.23 17.13
N ILE A 330 7.16 24.54 16.61
CA ILE A 330 7.24 23.12 16.22
C ILE A 330 7.98 22.93 14.89
N LYS A 331 8.29 23.99 14.15
CA LYS A 331 8.99 23.91 12.87
C LYS A 331 10.34 23.21 13.03
N GLY A 332 10.51 22.10 12.30
CA GLY A 332 11.72 21.26 12.34
C GLY A 332 11.65 20.10 13.33
N PHE A 333 10.65 20.02 14.21
CA PHE A 333 10.37 18.80 14.97
C PHE A 333 9.70 17.78 14.05
N ASN A 334 10.44 16.72 13.71
CA ASN A 334 9.98 15.66 12.83
C ASN A 334 9.93 14.28 13.49
N LEU A 335 10.33 14.17 14.76
CA LEU A 335 10.19 12.97 15.57
C LEU A 335 9.32 13.24 16.81
N LEU A 336 8.37 12.35 17.07
CA LEU A 336 7.62 12.29 18.33
C LEU A 336 7.91 10.95 19.02
N ILE A 337 8.16 10.99 20.33
CA ILE A 337 8.40 9.81 21.16
C ILE A 337 7.47 9.87 22.37
N LEU A 338 6.74 8.77 22.59
CA LEU A 338 5.75 8.60 23.65
C LEU A 338 6.16 7.40 24.52
N ASP A 339 6.97 7.66 25.55
CA ASP A 339 7.40 6.70 26.58
C ASP A 339 6.35 6.69 27.72
N ILE A 340 5.10 6.45 27.31
CA ILE A 340 3.88 6.51 28.13
C ILE A 340 2.92 5.40 27.67
N LYS A 341 2.51 4.49 28.57
CA LYS A 341 1.73 3.29 28.17
C LYS A 341 0.24 3.59 27.99
N GLU A 342 -0.42 4.00 29.07
CA GLU A 342 -1.88 3.98 29.19
C GLU A 342 -2.55 5.18 28.51
N THR A 343 -1.78 6.23 28.20
CA THR A 343 -2.30 7.50 27.69
C THR A 343 -1.79 7.88 26.30
N ALA A 344 -0.90 7.09 25.68
CA ALA A 344 -0.31 7.40 24.37
C ALA A 344 -1.36 7.78 23.31
N LEU A 345 -2.41 6.97 23.14
CA LEU A 345 -3.46 7.24 22.15
C LEU A 345 -4.27 8.52 22.47
N LYS A 346 -4.44 8.88 23.76
CA LYS A 346 -5.06 10.16 24.15
C LYS A 346 -4.15 11.34 23.79
N VAL A 347 -2.85 11.23 24.08
CA VAL A 347 -1.86 12.25 23.70
C VAL A 347 -1.80 12.44 22.18
N LEU A 348 -1.84 11.35 21.40
CA LEU A 348 -1.90 11.41 19.95
C LEU A 348 -3.17 12.10 19.44
N ARG A 349 -4.34 11.79 20.01
CA ARG A 349 -5.60 12.50 19.71
C ARG A 349 -5.52 13.99 20.04
N GLY A 350 -4.95 14.36 21.18
CA GLY A 350 -4.72 15.77 21.56
C GLY A 350 -3.66 16.47 20.70
N ALA A 351 -2.81 15.72 20.01
CA ALA A 351 -1.78 16.20 19.10
C ALA A 351 -2.16 16.09 17.61
N GLU A 352 -3.40 15.74 17.28
CA GLU A 352 -3.81 15.38 15.91
C GLU A 352 -3.48 16.45 14.86
N SER A 353 -3.68 17.73 15.19
CA SER A 353 -3.35 18.87 14.32
C SER A 353 -1.86 19.05 14.02
N LEU A 354 -0.98 18.38 14.78
CA LEU A 354 0.47 18.41 14.64
C LEU A 354 1.05 17.18 13.95
N LEU A 355 0.28 16.09 13.78
CA LEU A 355 0.82 14.81 13.29
C LEU A 355 1.45 14.91 11.90
N GLY A 356 0.91 15.76 11.03
CA GLY A 356 1.50 16.05 9.71
C GLY A 356 2.89 16.73 9.75
N ARG A 357 3.38 17.15 10.93
CA ARG A 357 4.75 17.67 11.13
C ARG A 357 5.77 16.55 11.38
N PHE A 358 5.35 15.43 11.92
CA PHE A 358 6.24 14.32 12.23
C PHE A 358 6.44 13.42 11.00
N ASP A 359 7.67 13.01 10.75
CA ASP A 359 7.99 11.96 9.78
C ASP A 359 7.95 10.57 10.44
N ALA A 360 8.21 10.50 11.74
CA ALA A 360 8.12 9.27 12.53
C ALA A 360 7.61 9.51 13.95
N ILE A 361 6.90 8.51 14.47
CA ILE A 361 6.40 8.43 15.85
C ILE A 361 6.90 7.12 16.44
N ILE A 362 7.50 7.17 17.63
CA ILE A 362 7.78 5.98 18.45
C ILE A 362 6.87 6.01 19.65
N VAL A 363 6.20 4.91 19.92
CA VAL A 363 5.22 4.80 20.99
C VAL A 363 5.33 3.43 21.64
N GLU A 364 5.24 3.40 22.97
CA GLU A 364 5.13 2.14 23.70
C GLU A 364 3.72 1.54 23.47
N VAL A 365 3.66 0.26 23.10
CA VAL A 365 2.44 -0.44 22.69
C VAL A 365 2.24 -1.71 23.50
N SER A 366 0.98 -2.04 23.77
CA SER A 366 0.58 -3.30 24.39
C SER A 366 -0.01 -4.27 23.37
N TYR A 367 0.37 -5.55 23.45
CA TYR A 367 -0.16 -6.64 22.63
C TYR A 367 -1.31 -7.39 23.33
N ARG A 368 -1.47 -7.20 24.64
CA ARG A 368 -2.60 -7.70 25.45
C ARG A 368 -3.00 -6.62 26.46
N GLU A 369 -4.21 -6.68 26.98
CA GLU A 369 -4.69 -5.70 27.97
C GLU A 369 -3.92 -5.88 29.30
N LEU A 370 -2.95 -4.99 29.54
CA LEU A 370 -2.17 -4.94 30.78
C LEU A 370 -2.80 -3.99 31.81
N TYR A 371 -3.46 -2.94 31.34
CA TYR A 371 -4.15 -1.92 32.14
C TYR A 371 -5.45 -1.54 31.45
N ALA A 372 -6.52 -1.35 32.24
CA ALA A 372 -7.83 -1.02 31.71
C ALA A 372 -7.81 0.29 30.91
N GLY A 373 -8.13 0.20 29.62
CA GLY A 373 -8.16 1.34 28.70
C GLY A 373 -6.81 1.79 28.15
N ALA A 374 -5.73 1.01 28.34
CA ALA A 374 -4.51 1.19 27.56
C ALA A 374 -4.73 0.68 26.11
N PRO A 375 -4.28 1.42 25.07
CA PRO A 375 -4.53 1.05 23.69
C PRO A 375 -3.75 -0.20 23.28
N LEU A 376 -4.43 -1.15 22.66
CA LEU A 376 -3.76 -2.28 22.01
C LEU A 376 -3.07 -1.82 20.72
N ILE A 377 -2.06 -2.59 20.29
CA ILE A 377 -1.30 -2.29 19.07
C ILE A 377 -2.18 -2.23 17.82
N ASP A 378 -3.26 -3.01 17.75
CA ASP A 378 -4.22 -2.98 16.64
C ASP A 378 -5.03 -1.68 16.60
N GLU A 379 -5.44 -1.16 17.76
CA GLU A 379 -6.11 0.16 17.86
C GLU A 379 -5.16 1.30 17.49
N MET A 380 -3.89 1.18 17.87
CA MET A 380 -2.84 2.13 17.53
C MET A 380 -2.58 2.13 16.02
N ASP A 381 -2.44 0.95 15.41
CA ASP A 381 -2.33 0.75 13.96
C ASP A 381 -3.53 1.35 13.21
N ASP A 382 -4.77 1.02 13.61
CA ASP A 382 -5.97 1.53 12.95
C ASP A 382 -6.08 3.05 13.03
N TRP A 383 -5.75 3.65 14.19
CA TRP A 383 -5.83 5.10 14.37
C TRP A 383 -4.71 5.86 13.64
N LEU A 384 -3.49 5.31 13.60
CA LEU A 384 -2.35 5.92 12.90
C LEU A 384 -2.40 5.71 11.38
N GLU A 385 -2.88 4.56 10.89
CA GLU A 385 -2.98 4.28 9.44
C GLU A 385 -3.97 5.22 8.75
N GLN A 386 -5.08 5.58 9.43
CA GLN A 386 -6.01 6.63 8.99
C GLN A 386 -5.36 8.01 8.81
N ARG A 387 -4.19 8.23 9.43
CA ARG A 387 -3.43 9.50 9.42
C ARG A 387 -2.13 9.36 8.61
N ASP A 388 -2.10 8.39 7.70
CA ASP A 388 -0.98 8.03 6.82
C ASP A 388 0.28 7.54 7.57
N PHE A 389 0.20 7.12 8.84
CA PHE A 389 1.32 6.52 9.59
C PHE A 389 1.25 4.99 9.58
N VAL A 390 2.34 4.31 9.22
CA VAL A 390 2.42 2.84 9.13
C VAL A 390 3.50 2.31 10.06
N ARG A 391 3.19 1.27 10.85
CA ARG A 391 4.18 0.58 11.69
C ARG A 391 5.27 -0.04 10.81
N LYS A 392 6.52 0.38 10.98
CA LYS A 392 7.68 -0.12 10.22
C LYS A 392 8.53 -1.10 11.01
N ALA A 393 8.70 -0.86 12.32
CA ALA A 393 9.42 -1.78 13.20
C ALA A 393 8.72 -1.89 14.56
N GLU A 394 8.98 -3.00 15.26
CA GLU A 394 8.56 -3.23 16.65
C GLU A 394 9.66 -3.99 17.40
N ARG A 395 9.74 -3.82 18.72
CA ARG A 395 10.64 -4.56 19.62
C ARG A 395 9.96 -4.81 20.97
N SER A 396 9.98 -6.05 21.44
CA SER A 396 9.49 -6.42 22.79
C SER A 396 10.64 -7.02 23.61
N PRO A 397 11.58 -6.19 24.10
CA PRO A 397 12.85 -6.63 24.66
C PRO A 397 12.75 -7.24 26.07
N TYR A 398 11.66 -6.96 26.80
CA TYR A 398 11.49 -7.33 28.20
C TYR A 398 10.27 -8.24 28.38
N ASP A 399 9.10 -7.82 27.90
CA ASP A 399 7.87 -8.61 27.94
C ASP A 399 7.50 -9.18 26.54
N ILE A 400 6.49 -10.04 26.45
CA ILE A 400 5.81 -10.42 25.20
C ILE A 400 4.55 -9.56 24.99
N ASN A 401 3.97 -9.04 26.07
CA ASN A 401 2.71 -8.32 26.10
C ASN A 401 2.87 -6.81 25.91
N TRP A 402 4.10 -6.26 25.91
CA TRP A 402 4.37 -4.86 25.57
C TRP A 402 5.74 -4.67 24.92
N GLY A 403 5.94 -3.54 24.23
CA GLY A 403 7.18 -3.18 23.56
C GLY A 403 7.12 -1.81 22.87
N ASP A 404 8.20 -1.43 22.17
CA ASP A 404 8.26 -0.20 21.38
C ASP A 404 7.80 -0.46 19.94
N ALA A 405 6.97 0.44 19.37
CA ALA A 405 6.63 0.44 17.96
C ALA A 405 7.04 1.75 17.27
N LEU A 406 7.71 1.62 16.12
CA LEU A 406 8.07 2.73 15.23
C LEU A 406 7.04 2.83 14.10
N TYR A 407 6.30 3.93 14.07
CA TYR A 407 5.41 4.33 13.00
C TYR A 407 6.07 5.40 12.14
N VAL A 408 5.95 5.26 10.82
CA VAL A 408 6.52 6.18 9.85
C VAL A 408 5.42 6.72 8.96
N ARG A 409 5.39 8.04 8.75
CA ARG A 409 4.45 8.70 7.85
C ARG A 409 4.74 8.30 6.40
N ARG A 410 3.73 7.87 5.65
CA ARG A 410 3.84 7.68 4.19
C ARG A 410 4.28 8.99 3.55
N ARG A 411 5.17 8.88 2.55
CA ARG A 411 5.61 10.02 1.73
C ARG A 411 4.43 10.59 0.97
N ARG A 412 4.37 11.90 0.70
CA ARG A 412 3.39 12.51 -0.21
C ARG A 412 4.04 12.75 -1.58
N LEU A 413 3.43 12.22 -2.63
CA LEU A 413 3.74 12.51 -4.04
C LEU A 413 2.64 13.40 -4.58
N SER A 414 2.87 14.71 -4.56
CA SER A 414 1.88 15.72 -4.95
C SER A 414 2.07 16.11 -6.41
N MET A 415 1.00 16.34 -7.18
CA MET A 415 1.12 16.87 -8.55
C MET A 415 0.14 18.04 -8.78
N PRO A 416 0.46 19.26 -8.31
CA PRO A 416 -0.38 20.45 -8.51
C PRO A 416 -0.58 20.86 -9.98
N THR A 417 0.24 20.32 -10.88
CA THR A 417 0.18 20.53 -12.34
C THR A 417 -0.65 19.46 -13.08
N PHE A 418 -1.16 18.45 -12.37
CA PHE A 418 -1.97 17.38 -12.94
C PHE A 418 -3.20 17.95 -13.65
N GLY A 419 -3.45 17.49 -14.88
CA GLY A 419 -4.50 18.02 -15.76
C GLY A 419 -4.28 19.43 -16.32
N LYS A 420 -3.23 20.15 -15.91
CA LYS A 420 -2.81 21.44 -16.51
C LYS A 420 -1.78 21.24 -17.61
N ILE A 421 -0.90 20.23 -17.48
CA ILE A 421 0.04 19.81 -18.53
C ILE A 421 -0.47 18.54 -19.22
N GLY A 422 -1.22 18.75 -20.32
CA GLY A 422 -1.84 17.69 -21.11
C GLY A 422 -3.31 17.40 -20.74
N ARG A 423 -4.06 16.82 -21.70
CA ARG A 423 -5.48 16.45 -21.53
C ARG A 423 -5.64 15.06 -20.89
N PHE A 424 -6.88 14.57 -20.80
CA PHE A 424 -7.30 13.31 -20.17
C PHE A 424 -6.33 12.12 -20.35
N ALA A 425 -5.89 11.83 -21.56
CA ALA A 425 -4.99 10.69 -21.79
C ALA A 425 -3.60 10.87 -21.16
N ASN A 426 -3.11 12.10 -21.05
CA ASN A 426 -1.88 12.37 -20.31
C ASN A 426 -2.06 12.18 -18.80
N GLN A 427 -3.26 12.47 -18.28
CA GLN A 427 -3.61 12.23 -16.87
C GLN A 427 -3.59 10.73 -16.54
N ILE A 428 -3.94 9.85 -17.49
CA ILE A 428 -3.77 8.39 -17.34
C ILE A 428 -2.28 8.05 -17.17
N PHE A 429 -1.39 8.50 -18.07
CA PHE A 429 0.06 8.23 -17.95
C PHE A 429 0.68 8.84 -16.68
N GLN A 430 0.31 10.08 -16.35
CA GLN A 430 0.76 10.77 -15.13
C GLN A 430 0.34 10.04 -13.87
N TYR A 431 -0.95 9.66 -13.75
CA TYR A 431 -1.45 8.99 -12.56
C TYR A 431 -0.86 7.58 -12.44
N PHE A 432 -0.68 6.87 -13.56
CA PHE A 432 -0.07 5.55 -13.54
C PHE A 432 1.40 5.59 -13.10
N ALA A 433 2.15 6.61 -13.55
CA ALA A 433 3.51 6.82 -13.09
C ALA A 433 3.55 7.16 -11.59
N LEU A 434 2.62 7.98 -11.10
CA LEU A 434 2.46 8.26 -9.66
C LEU A 434 2.13 7.00 -8.85
N GLU A 435 1.27 6.10 -9.36
CA GLU A 435 0.97 4.81 -8.71
C GLU A 435 2.18 3.87 -8.63
N ILE A 436 2.99 3.78 -9.70
CA ILE A 436 4.23 3.00 -9.68
C ILE A 436 5.21 3.60 -8.66
N MET A 437 5.44 4.92 -8.69
CA MET A 437 6.30 5.61 -7.72
C MET A 437 5.79 5.43 -6.29
N ALA A 438 4.47 5.54 -6.07
CA ALA A 438 3.86 5.42 -4.75
C ALA A 438 4.01 4.03 -4.15
N LYS A 439 3.86 2.97 -4.96
CA LYS A 439 4.10 1.59 -4.51
C LYS A 439 5.58 1.33 -4.20
N GLN A 440 6.50 1.91 -4.96
CA GLN A 440 7.94 1.75 -4.71
C GLN A 440 8.46 2.58 -3.51
N LEU A 441 7.73 3.62 -3.08
CA LEU A 441 8.14 4.55 -2.02
C LEU A 441 7.31 4.45 -0.73
N ASP A 442 6.28 3.59 -0.68
CA ASP A 442 5.20 3.61 0.32
C ASP A 442 4.67 5.04 0.55
N ALA A 443 4.17 5.61 -0.54
CA ALA A 443 3.71 6.98 -0.61
C ALA A 443 2.20 7.05 -0.89
N VAL A 444 1.63 8.21 -0.59
CA VAL A 444 0.26 8.59 -0.96
C VAL A 444 0.31 9.66 -2.05
N ILE A 445 -0.63 9.56 -2.99
CA ILE A 445 -0.72 10.46 -4.14
C ILE A 445 -1.66 11.62 -3.79
N GLU A 446 -1.28 12.84 -4.16
CA GLU A 446 -2.16 14.02 -4.10
C GLU A 446 -2.29 14.66 -5.48
N THR A 447 -3.52 14.88 -5.92
CA THR A 447 -3.83 15.53 -7.20
C THR A 447 -5.05 16.43 -7.04
N PRO A 448 -5.20 17.50 -7.84
CA PRO A 448 -6.51 18.10 -8.08
C PRO A 448 -7.52 17.03 -8.52
N PRO A 449 -8.82 17.18 -8.19
CA PRO A 449 -9.87 16.29 -8.67
C PRO A 449 -9.88 16.19 -10.21
N TRP A 450 -10.09 14.98 -10.73
CA TRP A 450 -10.06 14.70 -12.17
C TRP A 450 -11.07 13.61 -12.55
N ALA A 451 -11.30 13.44 -13.85
CA ALA A 451 -12.30 12.50 -14.38
C ALA A 451 -12.10 11.05 -13.87
N GLY A 452 -10.84 10.63 -13.66
CA GLY A 452 -10.52 9.30 -13.19
C GLY A 452 -11.03 8.97 -11.79
N ASN A 453 -11.28 9.97 -10.93
CA ASN A 453 -11.86 9.73 -9.61
C ASN A 453 -13.26 9.09 -9.72
N ALA A 454 -14.09 9.60 -10.62
CA ALA A 454 -15.44 9.06 -10.88
C ALA A 454 -15.40 7.84 -11.81
N LEU A 455 -14.62 7.91 -12.91
CA LEU A 455 -14.58 6.86 -13.94
C LEU A 455 -14.05 5.52 -13.42
N TYR A 456 -13.05 5.56 -12.53
CA TYR A 456 -12.27 4.39 -12.13
C TYR A 456 -12.29 4.14 -10.61
N GLY A 457 -13.07 4.91 -9.84
CA GLY A 457 -13.11 4.81 -8.38
C GLY A 457 -11.82 5.22 -7.67
N ILE A 458 -10.92 5.94 -8.36
CA ILE A 458 -9.64 6.37 -7.81
C ILE A 458 -9.88 7.38 -6.67
N PRO A 459 -9.37 7.15 -5.44
CA PRO A 459 -9.58 8.06 -4.32
C PRO A 459 -9.08 9.48 -4.60
N SER A 460 -9.89 10.49 -4.27
CA SER A 460 -9.48 11.89 -4.33
C SER A 460 -8.77 12.29 -3.03
N ARG A 461 -7.51 12.72 -3.15
CA ARG A 461 -6.72 13.30 -2.05
C ARG A 461 -6.27 14.70 -2.45
N GLY A 462 -6.73 15.70 -1.71
CA GLY A 462 -6.39 17.11 -1.95
C GLY A 462 -4.90 17.39 -1.72
N LEU A 463 -4.41 18.47 -2.33
CA LEU A 463 -3.03 18.93 -2.19
C LEU A 463 -2.79 19.47 -0.77
N THR A 464 -1.71 19.03 -0.10
CA THR A 464 -1.31 19.55 1.23
C THR A 464 0.04 20.27 1.25
N GLY A 465 0.64 20.48 0.07
CA GLY A 465 1.88 21.24 -0.16
C GLY A 465 1.72 22.78 -0.04
N PRO A 466 2.72 23.56 -0.50
CA PRO A 466 3.75 23.19 -1.48
C PRO A 466 4.95 22.41 -0.93
N TYR A 467 5.65 21.70 -1.81
CA TYR A 467 6.85 20.90 -1.51
C TYR A 467 8.01 21.12 -2.50
N GLY A 468 9.18 20.55 -2.22
CA GLY A 468 10.29 20.49 -3.18
C GLY A 468 9.92 19.73 -4.47
N VAL A 469 10.30 20.28 -5.63
CA VAL A 469 9.91 19.76 -6.95
C VAL A 469 10.92 18.77 -7.51
N VAL A 470 10.44 17.61 -7.99
CA VAL A 470 11.18 16.65 -8.81
C VAL A 470 10.51 16.56 -10.18
N LYS A 471 11.28 16.80 -11.25
CA LYS A 471 10.74 16.95 -12.61
C LYS A 471 11.33 15.93 -13.59
N ASP A 472 10.45 15.33 -14.40
CA ASP A 472 10.77 14.66 -15.67
C ASP A 472 11.35 15.68 -16.65
N THR A 473 12.64 15.54 -16.95
CA THR A 473 13.38 16.48 -17.81
C THR A 473 13.33 16.13 -19.30
N THR A 474 12.71 15.01 -19.69
CA THR A 474 12.71 14.51 -21.07
C THR A 474 11.30 14.32 -21.67
N ASP A 475 10.26 14.57 -20.87
CA ASP A 475 8.84 14.20 -21.11
C ASP A 475 8.61 12.67 -21.29
N ARG A 476 9.67 11.88 -21.13
CA ARG A 476 9.81 10.47 -21.49
C ARG A 476 10.40 9.65 -20.34
N MET A 477 10.59 10.23 -19.14
CA MET A 477 11.09 9.46 -18.00
C MET A 477 10.06 8.43 -17.52
N ALA A 478 10.53 7.23 -17.21
CA ALA A 478 9.75 6.20 -16.55
C ALA A 478 9.68 6.44 -15.04
N ALA A 479 8.60 5.99 -14.39
CA ALA A 479 8.40 6.10 -12.94
C ALA A 479 9.59 5.57 -12.13
N GLN A 480 10.16 4.43 -12.55
CA GLN A 480 11.31 3.79 -11.92
C GLN A 480 12.58 4.66 -11.95
N GLN A 481 12.71 5.57 -12.93
CA GLN A 481 13.84 6.50 -13.03
C GLN A 481 13.67 7.72 -12.12
N MET A 482 12.44 8.05 -11.74
CA MET A 482 12.13 9.14 -10.80
C MET A 482 12.38 8.74 -9.35
N VAL A 483 12.17 7.47 -8.98
CA VAL A 483 12.28 6.98 -7.60
C VAL A 483 13.61 7.33 -6.93
N PRO A 484 14.80 7.10 -7.54
CA PRO A 484 16.08 7.51 -6.95
C PRO A 484 16.20 9.02 -6.75
N LEU A 485 15.69 9.83 -7.68
CA LEU A 485 15.71 11.30 -7.61
C LEU A 485 14.81 11.84 -6.47
N ILE A 486 13.71 11.14 -6.19
CA ILE A 486 12.79 11.41 -5.08
C ILE A 486 13.42 11.01 -3.73
N GLN A 487 14.12 9.87 -3.69
CA GLN A 487 14.83 9.41 -2.49
C GLN A 487 16.00 10.32 -2.09
N GLN A 488 16.63 10.98 -3.07
CA GLN A 488 17.71 11.95 -2.85
C GLN A 488 17.22 13.34 -2.37
N GLN A 489 15.90 13.60 -2.33
CA GLN A 489 15.39 14.87 -1.83
C GLN A 489 15.60 15.01 -0.31
N PRO A 490 16.01 16.19 0.19
CA PRO A 490 16.16 16.43 1.63
C PRO A 490 14.81 16.52 2.35
N GLN A 491 13.73 16.80 1.61
CA GLN A 491 12.35 16.76 2.12
C GLN A 491 11.74 15.39 1.82
N ARG A 492 10.97 14.87 2.79
CA ARG A 492 10.25 13.61 2.63
C ARG A 492 9.15 13.72 1.58
N ASP A 493 8.35 14.79 1.63
CA ASP A 493 7.26 15.03 0.68
C ASP A 493 7.77 15.84 -0.52
N CYS A 494 7.24 15.57 -1.71
CA CYS A 494 7.68 16.23 -2.94
C CYS A 494 6.56 16.45 -3.96
N GLU A 495 6.73 17.50 -4.76
CA GLU A 495 5.94 17.76 -5.95
C GLU A 495 6.56 17.09 -7.17
N ILE A 496 5.74 16.38 -7.95
CA ILE A 496 6.14 15.66 -9.15
C ILE A 496 5.63 16.43 -10.38
N ILE A 497 6.46 16.63 -11.38
CA ILE A 497 6.08 17.28 -12.65
C ILE A 497 6.60 16.45 -13.82
N GLY A 498 5.75 16.13 -14.80
CA GLY A 498 6.16 15.40 -16.00
C GLY A 498 5.01 15.01 -16.91
N TYR A 499 5.35 14.50 -18.10
CA TYR A 499 4.38 13.84 -18.98
C TYR A 499 4.37 12.32 -18.74
N PHE A 500 5.50 11.74 -18.35
CA PHE A 500 5.63 10.30 -18.07
C PHE A 500 5.14 9.42 -19.22
N GLN A 501 5.57 9.76 -20.44
CA GLN A 501 5.30 9.00 -21.67
C GLN A 501 6.58 8.31 -22.21
N PRO A 502 7.24 7.41 -21.43
CA PRO A 502 8.32 6.58 -21.95
C PRO A 502 7.82 5.62 -23.03
N HIS A 503 8.76 4.91 -23.67
CA HIS A 503 8.44 3.72 -24.44
C HIS A 503 7.69 2.69 -23.57
N SER A 504 6.55 2.17 -24.05
CA SER A 504 5.59 1.44 -23.20
C SER A 504 6.07 0.07 -22.72
N SER A 505 7.18 -0.45 -23.25
CA SER A 505 7.85 -1.65 -22.71
C SER A 505 8.28 -1.48 -21.25
N LEU A 506 8.61 -0.26 -20.81
CA LEU A 506 8.95 0.04 -19.41
C LEU A 506 7.74 0.00 -18.46
N MET A 507 6.53 0.03 -19.03
CA MET A 507 5.24 -0.12 -18.33
C MET A 507 4.74 -1.58 -18.33
N ARG A 508 5.23 -2.43 -19.22
CA ARG A 508 4.79 -3.83 -19.40
C ARG A 508 4.81 -4.69 -18.12
N PRO A 509 5.81 -4.59 -17.22
CA PRO A 509 5.79 -5.31 -15.93
C PRO A 509 4.60 -4.92 -15.03
N TRP A 510 4.02 -3.74 -15.25
CA TRP A 510 2.91 -3.18 -14.48
C TRP A 510 1.56 -3.29 -15.22
N ARG A 511 1.46 -4.11 -16.28
CA ARG A 511 0.24 -4.24 -17.11
C ARG A 511 -1.01 -4.60 -16.31
N GLU A 512 -0.90 -5.53 -15.37
CA GLU A 512 -2.04 -5.90 -14.51
C GLU A 512 -2.48 -4.77 -13.58
N LEU A 513 -1.52 -3.97 -13.08
CA LEU A 513 -1.83 -2.78 -12.29
C LEU A 513 -2.58 -1.76 -13.15
N PHE A 514 -2.12 -1.49 -14.37
CA PHE A 514 -2.76 -0.56 -15.31
C PHE A 514 -4.21 -0.96 -15.62
N LEU A 515 -4.43 -2.22 -15.98
CA LEU A 515 -5.77 -2.73 -16.33
C LEU A 515 -6.73 -2.71 -15.13
N ARG A 516 -6.22 -2.96 -13.91
CA ARG A 516 -7.00 -2.90 -12.67
C ARG A 516 -7.32 -1.46 -12.26
N LEU A 517 -6.33 -0.58 -12.33
CA LEU A 517 -6.41 0.83 -11.94
C LEU A 517 -7.38 1.63 -12.82
N TYR A 518 -7.48 1.27 -14.10
CA TYR A 518 -8.36 1.93 -15.08
C TYR A 518 -9.56 1.06 -15.50
N ARG A 519 -9.96 0.11 -14.64
CA ARG A 519 -11.26 -0.55 -14.78
C ARG A 519 -12.35 0.50 -14.57
N VAL A 520 -13.21 0.67 -15.58
CA VAL A 520 -14.36 1.56 -15.50
C VAL A 520 -15.35 1.01 -14.47
N GLN A 521 -15.85 1.89 -13.59
CA GLN A 521 -16.87 1.55 -12.58
C GLN A 521 -18.12 0.99 -13.25
N ASP A 522 -18.72 -0.04 -12.65
CA ASP A 522 -19.80 -0.81 -13.29
C ASP A 522 -21.04 0.05 -13.61
N GLU A 523 -21.31 1.10 -12.83
CA GLU A 523 -22.37 2.10 -13.08
C GLU A 523 -22.22 2.85 -14.42
N ILE A 524 -20.98 3.04 -14.88
CA ILE A 524 -20.66 3.74 -16.14
C ILE A 524 -20.39 2.71 -17.25
N ARG A 525 -19.74 1.60 -16.89
CA ARG A 525 -19.34 0.53 -17.79
C ARG A 525 -20.53 -0.21 -18.39
N LEU A 526 -21.50 -0.63 -17.57
CA LEU A 526 -22.62 -1.46 -18.01
C LEU A 526 -23.51 -0.75 -19.06
N PRO A 527 -23.91 0.54 -18.89
CA PRO A 527 -24.62 1.26 -19.94
C PRO A 527 -23.81 1.41 -21.23
N LEU A 528 -22.50 1.67 -21.14
CA LEU A 528 -21.63 1.81 -22.32
C LEU A 528 -21.47 0.48 -23.08
N ASP A 529 -21.27 -0.64 -22.36
CA ASP A 529 -21.21 -1.98 -22.96
C ASP A 529 -22.52 -2.29 -23.70
N GLN A 530 -23.68 -2.06 -23.06
CA GLN A 530 -25.00 -2.26 -23.67
C GLN A 530 -25.22 -1.38 -24.90
N ALA A 531 -24.78 -0.11 -24.87
CA ALA A 531 -24.89 0.79 -26.01
C ALA A 531 -24.00 0.37 -27.18
N ILE A 532 -22.78 -0.12 -26.91
CA ILE A 532 -21.90 -0.68 -27.95
C ILE A 532 -22.53 -1.91 -28.58
N GLU A 533 -23.00 -2.87 -27.78
CA GLU A 533 -23.67 -4.09 -28.26
C GLU A 533 -24.91 -3.77 -29.09
N THR A 534 -25.72 -2.79 -28.66
CA THR A 534 -26.91 -2.33 -29.39
C THR A 534 -26.54 -1.63 -30.71
N MET A 535 -25.45 -0.87 -30.73
CA MET A 535 -24.98 -0.12 -31.92
C MET A 535 -24.40 -1.04 -33.01
N ILE A 536 -23.66 -2.09 -32.62
CA ILE A 536 -22.96 -2.99 -33.57
C ILE A 536 -23.77 -4.24 -33.92
N GLY A 537 -24.64 -4.71 -33.01
CA GLY A 537 -25.39 -5.95 -33.16
C GLY A 537 -24.58 -7.23 -32.86
N PRO A 538 -25.26 -8.38 -32.75
CA PRO A 538 -24.60 -9.65 -32.43
C PRO A 538 -23.63 -10.10 -33.52
N GLU A 539 -22.56 -10.80 -33.12
CA GLU A 539 -21.50 -11.35 -33.98
C GLU A 539 -20.76 -10.33 -34.88
N ALA A 540 -20.92 -9.02 -34.64
CA ALA A 540 -20.30 -7.97 -35.44
C ALA A 540 -18.81 -7.75 -35.13
N THR A 541 -18.00 -7.59 -36.18
CA THR A 541 -16.59 -7.18 -36.01
C THR A 541 -16.49 -5.66 -35.94
N LEU A 542 -16.51 -5.10 -34.72
CA LEU A 542 -16.21 -3.68 -34.48
C LEU A 542 -14.77 -3.30 -34.91
N VAL A 543 -14.67 -2.50 -35.97
CA VAL A 543 -13.44 -1.85 -36.46
C VAL A 543 -13.48 -0.37 -36.07
N VAL A 544 -12.49 0.10 -35.33
CA VAL A 544 -12.44 1.49 -34.84
C VAL A 544 -11.28 2.24 -35.48
N LEU A 545 -11.53 3.43 -36.00
CA LEU A 545 -10.49 4.38 -36.43
C LEU A 545 -10.53 5.63 -35.54
N HIS A 546 -9.37 6.11 -35.09
CA HIS A 546 -9.23 7.41 -34.44
C HIS A 546 -8.45 8.38 -35.32
N LEU A 547 -9.17 9.34 -35.91
CA LEU A 547 -8.60 10.37 -36.78
C LEU A 547 -8.58 11.70 -36.03
N ARG A 548 -7.41 12.11 -35.56
CA ARG A 548 -7.20 13.38 -34.88
C ARG A 548 -6.97 14.50 -35.91
N ARG A 549 -7.62 15.65 -35.69
CA ARG A 549 -7.58 16.82 -36.57
C ARG A 549 -7.30 18.11 -35.82
N GLY A 550 -8.25 18.58 -35.00
CA GLY A 550 -8.41 19.99 -34.63
C GLY A 550 -7.16 20.74 -34.18
N ASP A 551 -6.44 20.20 -33.20
CA ASP A 551 -5.20 20.82 -32.67
C ASP A 551 -3.91 20.09 -33.08
N TYR A 552 -3.95 19.36 -34.19
CA TYR A 552 -2.81 18.69 -34.83
C TYR A 552 -2.41 19.43 -36.11
N GLY A 553 -1.30 19.04 -36.72
CA GLY A 553 -0.72 19.66 -37.92
C GLY A 553 0.72 20.16 -37.76
N TYR A 554 1.40 19.81 -36.66
CA TYR A 554 2.73 20.32 -36.34
C TYR A 554 3.62 19.33 -35.62
N GLY A 555 4.92 19.38 -35.89
CA GLY A 555 5.93 18.52 -35.26
C GLY A 555 5.52 17.05 -35.25
N TYR A 556 5.57 16.44 -34.06
CA TYR A 556 5.12 15.06 -33.85
C TYR A 556 3.60 14.89 -33.73
N PHE A 557 2.83 15.98 -33.62
CA PHE A 557 1.36 15.97 -33.72
C PHE A 557 0.94 16.10 -35.20
N PHE A 558 1.53 15.30 -36.08
CA PHE A 558 1.19 15.29 -37.50
C PHE A 558 -0.21 14.71 -37.75
N VAL A 559 -0.87 15.17 -38.81
CA VAL A 559 -2.16 14.63 -39.27
C VAL A 559 -1.90 13.52 -40.27
N ALA A 560 -2.25 12.28 -39.91
CA ALA A 560 -2.14 11.14 -40.82
C ALA A 560 -3.20 11.23 -41.94
N PRO A 561 -2.82 11.14 -43.23
CA PRO A 561 -3.72 11.16 -44.37
C PRO A 561 -4.80 10.08 -44.34
N GLU A 562 -6.01 10.43 -44.77
CA GLU A 562 -7.17 9.52 -44.82
C GLU A 562 -6.95 8.33 -45.75
N ALA A 563 -6.17 8.54 -46.82
CA ALA A 563 -5.75 7.49 -47.74
C ALA A 563 -5.09 6.29 -47.04
N TRP A 564 -4.35 6.49 -45.94
CA TRP A 564 -3.69 5.41 -45.21
C TRP A 564 -4.70 4.54 -44.44
N TYR A 565 -5.73 5.18 -43.87
CA TYR A 565 -6.84 4.49 -43.20
C TYR A 565 -7.76 3.79 -44.22
N LEU A 566 -8.03 4.43 -45.36
CA LEU A 566 -8.82 3.85 -46.46
C LEU A 566 -8.10 2.63 -47.07
N ALA A 567 -6.79 2.69 -47.30
CA ALA A 567 -6.01 1.57 -47.79
C ALA A 567 -6.03 0.39 -46.80
N PHE A 568 -5.90 0.67 -45.49
CA PHE A 568 -6.05 -0.34 -44.44
C PHE A 568 -7.44 -0.98 -44.46
N LEU A 569 -8.51 -0.18 -44.48
CA LEU A 569 -9.89 -0.70 -44.57
C LEU A 569 -10.08 -1.56 -45.82
N ALA A 570 -9.66 -1.08 -47.00
CA ALA A 570 -9.79 -1.82 -48.26
C ALA A 570 -9.11 -3.20 -48.21
N ASP A 571 -7.96 -3.31 -47.53
CA ASP A 571 -7.26 -4.58 -47.31
C ASP A 571 -8.05 -5.51 -46.36
N ILE A 572 -8.47 -5.04 -45.18
CA ILE A 572 -9.07 -5.93 -44.16
C ILE A 572 -10.55 -6.22 -44.40
N TRP A 573 -11.33 -5.27 -44.89
CA TRP A 573 -12.80 -5.29 -44.86
C TRP A 573 -13.44 -6.50 -45.54
N PRO A 574 -12.97 -6.95 -46.74
CA PRO A 574 -13.52 -8.14 -47.40
C PRO A 574 -13.32 -9.45 -46.64
N ARG A 575 -12.43 -9.47 -45.62
CA ARG A 575 -12.10 -10.65 -44.81
C ARG A 575 -12.82 -10.68 -43.45
N LEU A 576 -13.64 -9.68 -43.15
CA LEU A 576 -14.33 -9.57 -41.86
C LEU A 576 -15.76 -10.12 -41.91
N ARG A 577 -16.16 -10.82 -40.83
CA ARG A 577 -17.56 -11.23 -40.61
C ARG A 577 -18.32 -10.06 -40.00
N ASN A 578 -19.38 -9.61 -40.67
CA ASN A 578 -20.27 -8.52 -40.25
C ASN A 578 -19.50 -7.29 -39.69
N PRO A 579 -18.61 -6.64 -40.47
CA PRO A 579 -17.83 -5.52 -39.97
C PRO A 579 -18.68 -4.27 -39.74
N VAL A 580 -18.46 -3.61 -38.61
CA VAL A 580 -19.05 -2.30 -38.29
C VAL A 580 -17.91 -1.31 -38.08
N LEU A 581 -17.89 -0.25 -38.89
CA LEU A 581 -16.92 0.83 -38.76
C LEU A 581 -17.40 1.81 -37.70
N TYR A 582 -16.51 2.20 -36.78
CA TYR A 582 -16.70 3.33 -35.89
C TYR A 582 -15.57 4.34 -36.09
N ILE A 583 -15.90 5.63 -36.17
CA ILE A 583 -14.93 6.72 -36.29
C ILE A 583 -15.01 7.60 -35.05
N ALA A 584 -13.90 7.63 -34.30
CA ALA A 584 -13.62 8.64 -33.29
C ALA A 584 -12.85 9.79 -33.94
N SER A 585 -13.35 11.02 -33.86
CA SER A 585 -12.65 12.21 -34.35
C SER A 585 -13.10 13.46 -33.61
N ASP A 586 -12.20 14.43 -33.47
CA ASP A 586 -12.55 15.79 -33.05
C ASP A 586 -13.03 16.70 -34.19
N ASP A 587 -13.06 16.20 -35.44
CA ASP A 587 -13.68 16.84 -36.61
C ASP A 587 -14.42 15.80 -37.48
N LEU A 588 -15.54 15.29 -36.95
CA LEU A 588 -16.41 14.37 -37.69
C LEU A 588 -16.93 14.95 -39.03
N PRO A 589 -17.35 16.22 -39.15
CA PRO A 589 -17.80 16.79 -40.42
C PRO A 589 -16.75 16.73 -41.53
N GLN A 590 -15.48 16.96 -41.22
CA GLN A 590 -14.39 16.84 -42.21
C GLN A 590 -14.09 15.37 -42.56
N VAL A 591 -14.09 14.47 -41.57
CA VAL A 591 -13.63 13.08 -41.74
C VAL A 591 -14.69 12.17 -42.36
N LEU A 592 -15.95 12.25 -41.93
CA LEU A 592 -16.99 11.28 -42.33
C LEU A 592 -17.21 11.13 -43.85
N PRO A 593 -17.15 12.18 -44.69
CA PRO A 593 -17.36 12.06 -46.14
C PRO A 593 -16.42 11.06 -46.82
N ALA A 594 -15.14 11.01 -46.42
CA ALA A 594 -14.15 10.10 -47.01
C ALA A 594 -14.46 8.62 -46.73
N PHE A 595 -15.15 8.31 -45.63
CA PHE A 595 -15.47 6.95 -45.19
C PHE A 595 -16.92 6.55 -45.43
N ALA A 596 -17.74 7.39 -46.08
CA ALA A 596 -19.18 7.19 -46.24
C ALA A 596 -19.57 5.82 -46.85
N HIS A 597 -18.72 5.25 -47.73
CA HIS A 597 -18.88 3.91 -48.29
C HIS A 597 -19.03 2.80 -47.22
N TYR A 598 -18.37 2.96 -46.07
CA TYR A 598 -18.34 2.00 -44.97
C TYR A 598 -19.42 2.25 -43.90
N GLN A 599 -20.31 3.24 -44.11
CA GLN A 599 -21.41 3.60 -43.21
C GLN A 599 -20.98 3.77 -41.72
N PRO A 600 -19.99 4.63 -41.43
CA PRO A 600 -19.39 4.76 -40.11
C PRO A 600 -20.39 5.15 -39.01
N LYS A 601 -20.24 4.48 -37.87
CA LYS A 601 -20.81 4.83 -36.56
C LYS A 601 -19.94 5.83 -35.82
N THR A 602 -20.55 6.55 -34.89
CA THR A 602 -19.92 7.61 -34.09
C THR A 602 -20.43 7.59 -32.65
N ALA A 603 -19.89 8.43 -31.76
CA ALA A 603 -20.40 8.57 -30.39
C ALA A 603 -21.90 8.94 -30.32
N MET A 604 -22.44 9.59 -31.37
CA MET A 604 -23.88 9.91 -31.45
C MET A 604 -24.76 8.66 -31.59
N ASP A 605 -24.27 7.60 -32.25
CA ASP A 605 -24.99 6.34 -32.44
C ASP A 605 -25.14 5.54 -31.14
N LEU A 606 -24.25 5.74 -30.16
CA LEU A 606 -24.34 5.12 -28.82
C LEU A 606 -25.54 5.65 -28.01
N ARG A 607 -26.00 6.87 -28.32
CA ARG A 607 -27.09 7.57 -27.59
C ARG A 607 -26.87 7.72 -26.08
N ILE A 608 -25.61 7.66 -25.63
CA ILE A 608 -25.19 7.92 -24.24
C ILE A 608 -24.37 9.20 -24.19
N GLY A 609 -24.86 10.18 -23.44
CA GLY A 609 -24.16 11.43 -23.15
C GLY A 609 -23.58 11.43 -21.74
N LEU A 610 -22.26 11.45 -21.62
CA LEU A 610 -21.56 11.59 -20.33
C LEU A 610 -21.27 13.07 -20.06
N GLN A 611 -21.99 13.65 -19.09
CA GLN A 611 -21.86 15.07 -18.75
C GLN A 611 -20.43 15.41 -18.28
N GLY A 612 -19.89 16.54 -18.76
CA GLY A 612 -18.54 17.01 -18.42
C GLY A 612 -17.37 16.26 -19.09
N ILE A 613 -17.60 15.05 -19.61
CA ILE A 613 -16.56 14.21 -20.24
C ILE A 613 -17.01 13.59 -21.58
N PRO A 614 -17.52 14.37 -22.55
CA PRO A 614 -18.12 13.85 -23.78
C PRO A 614 -17.16 13.02 -24.65
N TYR A 615 -15.85 13.26 -24.54
CA TYR A 615 -14.80 12.48 -25.20
C TYR A 615 -14.69 11.03 -24.69
N PHE A 616 -15.23 10.71 -23.50
CA PHE A 616 -15.00 9.41 -22.88
C PHE A 616 -15.71 8.27 -23.61
N SER A 617 -16.84 8.54 -24.28
CA SER A 617 -17.53 7.54 -25.10
C SER A 617 -16.63 6.99 -26.22
N ASP A 618 -15.95 7.87 -26.97
CA ASP A 618 -14.96 7.47 -27.99
C ASP A 618 -13.77 6.71 -27.38
N PHE A 619 -13.27 7.19 -26.24
CA PHE A 619 -12.19 6.52 -25.51
C PHE A 619 -12.56 5.09 -25.12
N TYR A 620 -13.78 4.91 -24.62
CA TYR A 620 -14.29 3.62 -24.21
C TYR A 620 -14.51 2.69 -25.41
N VAL A 621 -15.14 3.15 -26.50
CA VAL A 621 -15.31 2.35 -27.72
C VAL A 621 -13.97 1.86 -28.28
N MET A 622 -12.94 2.71 -28.31
CA MET A 622 -11.59 2.29 -28.69
C MET A 622 -11.02 1.18 -27.78
N SER A 623 -11.29 1.24 -26.47
CA SER A 623 -10.88 0.18 -25.53
C SER A 623 -11.64 -1.15 -25.72
N GLN A 624 -12.77 -1.14 -26.44
CA GLN A 624 -13.60 -2.32 -26.73
C GLN A 624 -13.47 -2.84 -28.18
N ALA A 625 -12.69 -2.18 -29.03
CA ALA A 625 -12.51 -2.51 -30.44
C ALA A 625 -11.94 -3.92 -30.68
N HIS A 626 -12.36 -4.60 -31.75
CA HIS A 626 -11.74 -5.85 -32.22
C HIS A 626 -10.54 -5.60 -33.15
N LEU A 627 -10.59 -4.50 -33.90
CA LEU A 627 -9.46 -3.96 -34.67
C LEU A 627 -9.44 -2.44 -34.45
N LEU A 628 -8.28 -1.88 -34.14
CA LEU A 628 -8.13 -0.45 -33.81
C LEU A 628 -7.00 0.19 -34.61
N ALA A 629 -7.33 1.18 -35.44
CA ALA A 629 -6.35 2.07 -36.05
C ALA A 629 -6.32 3.42 -35.31
N ILE A 630 -5.15 3.81 -34.83
CA ILE A 630 -4.96 5.03 -34.05
C ILE A 630 -4.45 6.19 -34.92
N SER A 631 -4.40 7.39 -34.36
CA SER A 631 -3.53 8.49 -34.82
C SER A 631 -2.30 8.56 -33.91
N ASN A 632 -1.31 9.43 -34.19
CA ASN A 632 -0.17 9.63 -33.27
C ASN A 632 -0.60 10.43 -32.04
N SER A 633 -1.43 9.82 -31.20
CA SER A 633 -2.13 10.44 -30.09
C SER A 633 -2.13 9.53 -28.87
N SER A 634 -1.70 10.06 -27.73
CA SER A 634 -1.70 9.36 -26.44
C SER A 634 -3.11 8.93 -26.02
N PHE A 635 -4.17 9.58 -26.55
CA PHE A 635 -5.57 9.23 -26.30
C PHE A 635 -5.97 7.87 -26.85
N SER A 636 -5.76 7.64 -28.13
CA SER A 636 -5.99 6.33 -28.74
C SER A 636 -4.94 5.29 -28.33
N PHE A 637 -3.71 5.71 -28.01
CA PHE A 637 -2.68 4.80 -27.50
C PHE A 637 -3.05 4.24 -26.10
N ALA A 638 -3.47 5.10 -25.17
CA ALA A 638 -3.93 4.66 -23.84
C ALA A 638 -5.17 3.75 -23.94
N ALA A 639 -6.12 4.07 -24.82
CA ALA A 639 -7.27 3.19 -25.08
C ALA A 639 -6.83 1.82 -25.63
N SER A 640 -5.77 1.77 -26.45
CA SER A 640 -5.19 0.51 -26.94
C SER A 640 -4.52 -0.31 -25.85
N MET A 641 -3.85 0.34 -24.88
CA MET A 641 -3.26 -0.36 -23.72
C MET A 641 -4.31 -0.99 -22.80
N LEU A 642 -5.49 -0.38 -22.70
CA LEU A 642 -6.65 -0.91 -21.96
C LEU A 642 -7.41 -2.01 -22.72
N ASN A 643 -7.24 -2.09 -24.03
CA ASN A 643 -8.01 -2.99 -24.87
C ASN A 643 -7.52 -4.44 -24.73
N GLN A 644 -8.45 -5.32 -24.32
CA GLN A 644 -8.22 -6.76 -24.14
C GLN A 644 -8.96 -7.62 -25.19
N LYS A 645 -9.70 -7.00 -26.11
CA LYS A 645 -10.52 -7.63 -27.17
C LYS A 645 -9.89 -7.57 -28.56
N SER A 646 -9.00 -6.61 -28.79
CA SER A 646 -8.41 -6.34 -30.10
C SER A 646 -7.40 -7.40 -30.49
N ARG A 647 -7.50 -7.86 -31.74
CA ARG A 647 -6.54 -8.76 -32.38
C ARG A 647 -5.54 -8.04 -33.30
N LEU A 648 -5.73 -6.74 -33.53
CA LEU A 648 -4.85 -5.94 -34.39
C LEU A 648 -4.91 -4.46 -34.00
N PHE A 649 -3.75 -3.89 -33.65
CA PHE A 649 -3.57 -2.46 -33.46
C PHE A 649 -2.70 -1.89 -34.58
N MET A 650 -3.17 -0.81 -35.21
CA MET A 650 -2.48 -0.13 -36.31
C MET A 650 -2.20 1.32 -35.93
N ARG A 651 -1.02 1.85 -36.29
CA ARG A 651 -0.67 3.27 -36.11
C ARG A 651 -0.08 3.86 -37.39
N PRO A 652 -0.18 5.18 -37.62
CA PRO A 652 0.50 5.82 -38.73
C PRO A 652 2.02 5.81 -38.54
N ASP A 653 2.73 5.50 -39.62
CA ASP A 653 4.17 5.67 -39.78
C ASP A 653 4.42 6.69 -40.91
N PRO A 654 4.96 7.89 -40.61
CA PRO A 654 5.24 8.90 -41.62
C PRO A 654 6.34 8.54 -42.62
N ALA A 655 7.31 7.70 -42.24
CA ALA A 655 8.42 7.31 -43.11
C ALA A 655 8.03 6.21 -44.10
N LEU A 656 7.03 5.39 -43.74
CA LEU A 656 6.46 4.35 -44.60
C LEU A 656 5.15 4.77 -45.29
N GLU A 657 4.69 6.00 -45.05
CA GLU A 657 3.45 6.60 -45.57
C GLU A 657 2.22 5.68 -45.51
N LYS A 658 2.04 4.99 -44.38
CA LYS A 658 0.94 4.05 -44.19
C LYS A 658 0.63 3.77 -42.73
N LEU A 659 -0.42 3.00 -42.48
CA LEU A 659 -0.64 2.37 -41.19
C LEU A 659 0.22 1.08 -41.07
N ILE A 660 0.89 0.92 -39.93
CA ILE A 660 1.68 -0.26 -39.57
C ILE A 660 1.13 -0.92 -38.30
N PRO A 661 1.26 -2.26 -38.14
CA PRO A 661 0.92 -2.92 -36.88
C PRO A 661 1.89 -2.51 -35.76
N TYR A 662 1.39 -2.45 -34.52
CA TYR A 662 2.23 -2.22 -33.33
C TYR A 662 1.69 -2.95 -32.09
N ASP A 663 2.54 -3.15 -31.08
CA ASP A 663 2.16 -3.64 -29.75
C ASP A 663 2.01 -2.42 -28.80
N PRO A 664 0.81 -2.16 -28.22
CA PRO A 664 0.61 -1.10 -27.23
C PRO A 664 1.51 -1.21 -26.00
N TRP A 665 2.04 -2.40 -25.69
CA TRP A 665 2.95 -2.69 -24.59
C TRP A 665 4.43 -2.83 -25.01
N ASN A 666 4.75 -2.47 -26.27
CA ASN A 666 6.11 -2.40 -26.77
C ASN A 666 6.24 -1.36 -27.92
N ALA A 667 5.84 -0.11 -27.66
CA ALA A 667 5.98 1.00 -28.61
C ALA A 667 6.07 2.37 -27.91
N ASP A 668 6.55 3.40 -28.63
CA ASP A 668 6.46 4.79 -28.17
C ASP A 668 5.01 5.30 -28.13
N VAL A 669 4.60 5.90 -27.02
CA VAL A 669 3.26 6.50 -26.85
C VAL A 669 3.00 7.57 -27.92
N LEU A 670 4.01 8.38 -28.23
CA LEU A 670 4.03 9.34 -29.34
C LEU A 670 5.34 9.18 -30.10
N LEU A 671 5.27 9.07 -31.43
CA LEU A 671 6.43 9.13 -32.31
C LEU A 671 6.97 10.57 -32.30
N ARG A 672 7.90 10.92 -31.39
CA ARG A 672 8.40 12.31 -31.25
C ARG A 672 9.56 12.64 -32.18
N ASP A 673 10.34 11.64 -32.57
CA ASP A 673 11.60 11.80 -33.32
C ASP A 673 11.38 11.84 -34.85
N ILE A 674 10.25 12.40 -35.28
CA ILE A 674 9.89 12.59 -36.69
C ILE A 674 10.65 13.82 -37.22
N HIS A 675 11.37 13.65 -38.33
CA HIS A 675 12.22 14.72 -38.85
C HIS A 675 11.44 15.95 -39.39
N PRO A 676 12.02 17.16 -39.34
CA PRO A 676 11.35 18.40 -39.73
C PRO A 676 10.91 18.51 -41.20
N HIS A 677 11.43 17.68 -42.10
CA HIS A 677 11.12 17.74 -43.54
C HIS A 677 9.70 17.28 -43.91
N LEU A 678 8.91 16.82 -42.93
CA LEU A 678 7.48 16.49 -43.08
C LEU A 678 6.54 17.61 -42.60
N LEU A 679 7.07 18.80 -42.31
CA LEU A 679 6.33 19.95 -41.80
C LEU A 679 6.06 21.00 -42.90
N ASP A 680 4.86 21.57 -42.94
CA ASP A 680 4.59 22.77 -43.74
C ASP A 680 5.30 23.98 -43.09
N PRO A 681 6.32 24.60 -43.73
CA PRO A 681 7.01 25.76 -43.16
C PRO A 681 6.12 27.01 -43.03
N LYS A 682 4.91 27.01 -43.62
CA LYS A 682 3.98 28.16 -43.60
C LYS A 682 2.98 28.13 -42.45
N HIS A 683 2.89 27.03 -41.67
CA HIS A 683 1.89 26.93 -40.60
C HIS A 683 2.29 27.75 -39.35
N PRO A 684 1.45 28.68 -38.84
CA PRO A 684 1.85 29.61 -37.77
C PRO A 684 2.28 28.97 -36.44
N SER A 685 1.81 27.74 -36.14
CA SER A 685 2.23 27.02 -34.94
C SER A 685 3.65 26.44 -35.03
N ASN A 686 4.18 26.26 -36.25
CA ASN A 686 5.52 25.68 -36.47
C ASN A 686 6.62 26.67 -36.10
N GLN A 687 6.35 27.97 -36.13
CA GLN A 687 7.33 29.00 -35.79
C GLN A 687 7.84 28.85 -34.34
N ARG A 688 6.94 28.57 -33.38
CA ARG A 688 7.32 28.26 -31.99
C ARG A 688 8.15 26.99 -31.82
N ILE A 689 8.08 26.06 -32.78
CA ILE A 689 8.84 24.80 -32.76
C ILE A 689 10.24 25.04 -33.32
N PHE A 690 10.35 25.80 -34.41
CA PHE A 690 11.62 26.27 -34.94
C PHE A 690 12.38 27.13 -33.91
N ASP A 691 11.68 28.00 -33.18
CA ASP A 691 12.24 28.78 -32.06
C ASP A 691 12.71 27.87 -30.90
N TYR A 692 11.94 26.84 -30.54
CA TYR A 692 12.28 25.91 -29.44
C TYR A 692 13.49 25.01 -29.74
N PHE A 693 13.66 24.60 -31.01
CA PHE A 693 14.77 23.75 -31.46
C PHE A 693 15.93 24.53 -32.11
N GLY A 694 15.87 25.86 -32.16
CA GLY A 694 16.92 26.71 -32.75
C GLY A 694 17.14 26.49 -34.24
N TYR A 695 16.12 26.02 -34.97
CA TYR A 695 16.23 25.58 -36.36
C TYR A 695 15.81 26.69 -37.33
N THR A 696 16.77 27.38 -37.92
CA THR A 696 16.51 28.35 -39.00
C THR A 696 16.30 27.58 -40.31
N PRO A 697 15.13 27.69 -40.98
CA PRO A 697 14.94 27.05 -42.28
C PRO A 697 15.93 27.62 -43.32
N PRO A 698 16.44 26.80 -44.26
CA PRO A 698 17.33 27.29 -45.30
C PRO A 698 16.61 28.34 -46.17
N SER A 699 17.29 29.44 -46.46
CA SER A 699 16.76 30.52 -47.30
C SER A 699 16.96 30.19 -48.79
N GLY A 700 15.90 29.76 -49.47
CA GLY A 700 15.88 29.50 -50.91
C GLY A 700 15.34 28.12 -51.27
#